data_AF-A0A6L7G5E7-F1
#
_entry.id   AF-A0A6L7G5E7-F1
#
_cell.length_a   1.000
_cell.length_b   1.000
_cell.length_c   1.000
_cell.angle_alpha   90.00
_cell.angle_beta   90.00
_cell.angle_gamma   90.00
#
_symmetry.space_group_name_H-M   'P 1'
#
loop_
_entity.id
_entity.type
_entity.pdbx_description
1 polymer ?
#
loop_
_entity_poly.entity_id
_entity_poly.type
_entity_poly.pdbx_seq_one_letter_code
_entity_poly.pdbx_strand_id
1 'polypeptide(L)'
;MTKKIAVIGGGVGAMTAVWGLLQDPDWKEKYEITVYQMGWRLGGKGASGRNMAEGARIEEHGLHVWAGFYENAFRNMRACYAELTEMGLRDPEAPLGTFEAAFKPLDHLFLAEKVGEEWRPWLIDLPTNDKLPGTGNEVPAPWVLFLRALKALQKLIETGTFGKAQSAESAEAARRLSPLKAAHLRLLTLARTMPMDPRAHKASVNALLGSLIRGLQSRVHKLETPENLENDATRRALYLLDLGLACARGLVESRVFLRGYDILDQWEFTDWLRGNGASEAVLDSVLMRGCYDFVFGFHAGDIHDRNAGAGTAIRAMGRLTLTYCGAIFWKMQAGMGDTIFGPYYQVMRAKGVKFEFFSAATALRIGPANTGIGKIEMVRQARLAGDSYDPFVTVRGLPCWPSEPLWDQLENGEELRASGINFEHEAPTGQPFTLERGRDFDTLILGASMGSLPYLTKDLAKASPRWKRMLDEVQTVGTHAAQFWMTETADALGWRDVVQTSNPPEAIPNGPLRTVITGFAEPLDTWADMSHLLDREDWPNPGPASIAYFCAPAPDGETLPEFRADLAQWTETELPKLWPNLPDVADPFYPPGRGLAGQYARVNMEGSERYVLSTAGSVFHRLAPDESGFDNLYLAGDWTRCGLNAGCVEAATMSGLAAANAISGQNLPINGGADISSNSTIASTAKYQSLSATAAGWPLDGFYAKGKMTGWFMFYAMPRAEVEALLPPGLHLGASDLVEPGYHPVGLSFCHYEHVRGSFVPGFMAMKPYGEATFAIPGLRSDETGQADLLYPRRLYVNNPSAIAAGKLFYAMNKKPATIQQDAATFVATDPSGLSLEAQFQERDETVFAPDHPAFGAITQLLGTAFVTRTPLGQQLFNAFNLELSNCWIAPASGQVRVRDPDPLGFPAYEGAVPALGPKAPRGLPGAFRIWSSWSMTNPLDSRRVAKAAEAEAWLRETY
;
A
#
# COMPACT_ATOMS: atom_id res chain seq x y z
N MET A 1 -11.31 -25.97 -17.01
CA MET A 1 -11.86 -26.28 -15.67
C MET A 1 -11.95 -24.97 -14.91
N THR A 2 -13.07 -24.72 -14.24
CA THR A 2 -13.28 -23.56 -13.37
C THR A 2 -12.34 -23.65 -12.16
N LYS A 3 -11.65 -22.56 -11.83
CA LYS A 3 -10.69 -22.47 -10.74
C LYS A 3 -11.40 -22.16 -9.42
N LYS A 4 -11.18 -22.96 -8.38
CA LYS A 4 -11.80 -22.74 -7.06
C LYS A 4 -10.99 -21.73 -6.25
N ILE A 5 -11.64 -20.68 -5.76
CA ILE A 5 -11.04 -19.64 -4.93
C ILE A 5 -11.62 -19.71 -3.52
N ALA A 6 -10.77 -20.01 -2.55
CA ALA A 6 -11.08 -19.86 -1.14
C ALA A 6 -10.66 -18.46 -0.68
N VAL A 7 -11.57 -17.74 -0.02
CA VAL A 7 -11.30 -16.42 0.57
C VAL A 7 -11.43 -16.54 2.08
N ILE A 8 -10.39 -16.20 2.82
CA ILE A 8 -10.41 -16.24 4.29
C ILE A 8 -10.60 -14.83 4.83
N GLY A 9 -11.74 -14.59 5.48
CA GLY A 9 -12.14 -13.30 6.05
C GLY A 9 -13.03 -12.47 5.13
N GLY A 10 -13.91 -11.68 5.74
CA GLY A 10 -14.93 -10.84 5.09
C GLY A 10 -14.75 -9.34 5.29
N GLY A 11 -13.52 -8.89 5.53
CA GLY A 11 -13.18 -7.46 5.62
C GLY A 11 -13.11 -6.75 4.26
N VAL A 12 -12.88 -5.43 4.27
CA VAL A 12 -12.88 -4.57 3.07
C VAL A 12 -11.95 -5.11 1.97
N GLY A 13 -10.74 -5.56 2.32
CA GLY A 13 -9.77 -6.06 1.35
C GLY A 13 -10.25 -7.31 0.62
N ALA A 14 -10.71 -8.31 1.38
CA ALA A 14 -11.26 -9.54 0.82
C ALA A 14 -12.49 -9.29 -0.06
N MET A 15 -13.46 -8.50 0.44
CA MET A 15 -14.67 -8.20 -0.31
C MET A 15 -14.37 -7.41 -1.57
N THR A 16 -13.39 -6.50 -1.53
CA THR A 16 -12.94 -5.79 -2.72
C THR A 16 -12.23 -6.70 -3.72
N ALA A 17 -11.44 -7.68 -3.26
CA ALA A 17 -10.82 -8.65 -4.16
C ALA A 17 -11.87 -9.51 -4.88
N VAL A 18 -12.89 -9.99 -4.14
CA VAL A 18 -14.03 -10.68 -4.74
C VAL A 18 -14.76 -9.75 -5.71
N TRP A 19 -15.07 -8.52 -5.31
CA TRP A 19 -15.74 -7.53 -6.16
C TRP A 19 -14.99 -7.32 -7.48
N GLY A 20 -13.66 -7.17 -7.42
CA GLY A 20 -12.80 -7.00 -8.58
C GLY A 20 -12.84 -8.21 -9.53
N LEU A 21 -12.80 -9.43 -9.00
CA LEU A 21 -12.93 -10.66 -9.80
C LEU A 21 -14.29 -10.74 -10.51
N LEU A 22 -15.35 -10.26 -9.88
CA LEU A 22 -16.71 -10.24 -10.45
C LEU A 22 -16.88 -9.19 -11.56
N GLN A 23 -15.91 -8.29 -11.75
CA GLN A 23 -15.90 -7.34 -12.87
C GLN A 23 -15.45 -7.99 -14.19
N ASP A 24 -14.89 -9.21 -14.16
CA ASP A 24 -14.66 -10.01 -15.37
C ASP A 24 -15.99 -10.47 -15.96
N PRO A 25 -16.37 -10.12 -17.19
CA PRO A 25 -17.62 -10.58 -17.79
C PRO A 25 -17.77 -12.11 -17.80
N ASP A 26 -16.65 -12.84 -17.88
CA ASP A 26 -16.61 -14.29 -17.97
C ASP A 26 -16.23 -14.94 -16.62
N TRP A 27 -16.33 -14.20 -15.49
CA TRP A 27 -15.89 -14.69 -14.18
C TRP A 27 -16.53 -16.03 -13.80
N LYS A 28 -17.81 -16.25 -14.17
CA LYS A 28 -18.57 -17.48 -13.84
C LYS A 28 -17.98 -18.73 -14.49
N GLU A 29 -17.37 -18.59 -15.66
CA GLU A 29 -16.71 -19.70 -16.36
C GLU A 29 -15.32 -19.97 -15.76
N LYS A 30 -14.69 -18.91 -15.24
CA LYS A 30 -13.31 -18.91 -14.73
C LYS A 30 -13.23 -19.34 -13.26
N TYR A 31 -14.17 -18.93 -12.40
CA TYR A 31 -14.03 -19.03 -10.95
C TYR A 31 -15.26 -19.59 -10.22
N GLU A 32 -15.00 -20.42 -9.22
CA GLU A 32 -15.94 -20.76 -8.15
C GLU A 32 -15.41 -20.13 -6.86
N ILE A 33 -16.11 -19.13 -6.31
CA ILE A 33 -15.61 -18.32 -5.18
C ILE A 33 -16.39 -18.67 -3.92
N THR A 34 -15.66 -19.05 -2.86
CA THR A 34 -16.22 -19.29 -1.52
C THR A 34 -15.51 -18.42 -0.49
N VAL A 35 -16.28 -17.63 0.24
CA VAL A 35 -15.82 -16.80 1.37
C VAL A 35 -16.08 -17.55 2.66
N TYR A 36 -15.01 -17.86 3.39
CA TYR A 36 -15.08 -18.45 4.72
C TYR A 36 -14.97 -17.34 5.76
N GLN A 37 -16.01 -17.20 6.57
CA GLN A 37 -16.15 -16.14 7.57
C GLN A 37 -16.27 -16.75 8.96
N MET A 38 -15.43 -16.26 9.88
CA MET A 38 -15.58 -16.49 11.31
C MET A 38 -16.84 -15.78 11.81
N GLY A 39 -17.68 -16.46 12.58
CA GLY A 39 -18.95 -15.92 13.05
C GLY A 39 -20.00 -15.75 11.96
N TRP A 40 -20.98 -14.87 12.21
CA TRP A 40 -22.25 -14.81 11.46
C TRP A 40 -22.36 -13.61 10.53
N ARG A 41 -21.37 -12.72 10.50
CA ARG A 41 -21.41 -11.45 9.76
C ARG A 41 -20.09 -11.11 9.09
N LEU A 42 -20.17 -10.33 8.02
CA LEU A 42 -19.02 -9.75 7.35
C LEU A 42 -18.61 -8.43 8.01
N GLY A 43 -17.43 -7.93 7.66
CA GLY A 43 -17.00 -6.59 8.05
C GLY A 43 -15.55 -6.50 8.52
N GLY A 44 -15.07 -7.55 9.20
CA GLY A 44 -13.81 -7.47 9.94
C GLY A 44 -13.82 -6.25 10.86
N LYS A 45 -12.77 -5.43 10.81
CA LYS A 45 -12.68 -4.16 11.56
C LYS A 45 -13.78 -3.14 11.23
N GLY A 46 -14.47 -3.28 10.09
CA GLY A 46 -15.62 -2.46 9.71
C GLY A 46 -16.98 -3.09 10.03
N ALA A 47 -17.01 -4.14 10.85
CA ALA A 47 -18.27 -4.79 11.24
C ALA A 47 -19.08 -3.90 12.18
N SER A 48 -20.40 -3.93 12.00
CA SER A 48 -21.35 -3.40 12.96
C SER A 48 -22.59 -4.29 13.06
N GLY A 49 -23.36 -4.13 14.14
CA GLY A 49 -24.52 -4.97 14.42
C GLY A 49 -25.71 -4.17 14.93
N ARG A 50 -26.92 -4.70 14.70
CA ARG A 50 -28.18 -4.21 15.25
C ARG A 50 -28.52 -4.94 16.52
N ASN A 51 -28.48 -4.22 17.64
CA ASN A 51 -28.91 -4.77 18.93
C ASN A 51 -30.43 -4.67 19.04
N MET A 52 -31.09 -5.77 18.67
CA MET A 52 -32.56 -5.85 18.65
C MET A 52 -33.20 -5.75 20.04
N ALA A 53 -32.44 -5.98 21.12
CA ALA A 53 -32.93 -5.81 22.49
C ALA A 53 -32.93 -4.34 22.95
N GLU A 54 -32.18 -3.47 22.27
CA GLU A 54 -31.98 -2.06 22.64
C GLU A 54 -32.35 -1.16 21.46
N GLY A 55 -33.62 -1.18 21.05
CA GLY A 55 -34.15 -0.31 20.00
C GLY A 55 -33.50 -0.53 18.62
N ALA A 56 -33.03 -1.74 18.31
CA ALA A 56 -32.28 -2.06 17.08
C ALA A 56 -31.10 -1.09 16.83
N ARG A 57 -30.49 -0.58 17.91
CA ARG A 57 -29.41 0.38 17.84
C ARG A 57 -28.20 -0.17 17.13
N ILE A 58 -27.43 0.70 16.49
CA ILE A 58 -26.22 0.33 15.77
C ILE A 58 -25.08 0.24 16.78
N GLU A 59 -24.42 -0.91 16.85
CA GLU A 59 -23.21 -1.12 17.65
C GLU A 59 -22.03 -1.35 16.71
N GLU A 60 -21.15 -0.36 16.59
CA GLU A 60 -19.97 -0.39 15.72
C GLU A 60 -18.76 -1.00 16.42
N HIS A 61 -17.89 -1.67 15.65
CA HIS A 61 -16.55 -2.04 16.10
C HIS A 61 -15.74 -0.81 16.56
N GLY A 62 -15.90 0.33 15.87
CA GLY A 62 -15.23 1.59 16.18
C GLY A 62 -15.72 2.70 15.26
N LEU A 63 -15.24 3.92 15.50
CA LEU A 63 -15.60 5.07 14.68
C LEU A 63 -14.93 4.98 13.29
N HIS A 64 -15.74 5.00 12.24
CA HIS A 64 -15.26 4.98 10.86
C HIS A 64 -15.69 6.26 10.12
N VAL A 65 -14.71 7.02 9.62
CA VAL A 65 -14.95 8.20 8.79
C VAL A 65 -14.35 7.99 7.41
N TRP A 66 -15.13 8.23 6.36
CA TRP A 66 -14.66 8.11 4.98
C TRP A 66 -14.10 9.44 4.50
N ALA A 67 -12.80 9.47 4.19
CA ALA A 67 -12.16 10.68 3.67
C ALA A 67 -12.53 10.89 2.19
N GLY A 68 -12.84 12.13 1.81
CA GLY A 68 -13.28 12.48 0.46
C GLY A 68 -12.23 12.26 -0.64
N PHE A 69 -11.02 11.82 -0.30
CA PHE A 69 -9.99 11.43 -1.27
C PHE A 69 -9.94 9.92 -1.56
N TYR A 70 -10.80 9.11 -0.92
CA TYR A 70 -10.88 7.64 -1.08
C TYR A 70 -11.46 7.25 -2.45
N GLU A 71 -10.74 7.54 -3.52
CA GLU A 71 -11.20 7.34 -4.90
C GLU A 71 -11.60 5.89 -5.20
N ASN A 72 -10.80 4.92 -4.76
CA ASN A 72 -11.05 3.52 -5.12
C ASN A 72 -12.27 2.97 -4.36
N ALA A 73 -12.36 3.25 -3.06
CA ALA A 73 -13.45 2.77 -2.23
C ALA A 73 -14.79 3.37 -2.66
N PHE A 74 -14.84 4.68 -2.91
CA PHE A 74 -16.06 5.34 -3.40
C PHE A 74 -16.47 4.85 -4.79
N ARG A 75 -15.52 4.63 -5.70
CA ARG A 75 -15.83 4.11 -7.04
C ARG A 75 -16.49 2.73 -6.95
N ASN A 76 -15.96 1.83 -6.13
CA ASN A 76 -16.54 0.50 -5.96
C ASN A 76 -17.92 0.55 -5.31
N MET A 77 -18.11 1.37 -4.27
CA MET A 77 -19.42 1.49 -3.62
C MET A 77 -20.46 2.09 -4.55
N ARG A 78 -20.12 3.08 -5.36
CA ARG A 78 -21.04 3.63 -6.37
C ARG A 78 -21.49 2.57 -7.36
N ALA A 79 -20.55 1.77 -7.87
CA ALA A 79 -20.86 0.67 -8.79
C ALA A 79 -21.71 -0.42 -8.09
N CYS A 80 -21.39 -0.76 -6.85
CA CYS A 80 -22.13 -1.76 -6.06
C CYS A 80 -23.58 -1.33 -5.79
N TYR A 81 -23.82 -0.07 -5.41
CA TYR A 81 -25.18 0.45 -5.22
C TYR A 81 -25.96 0.51 -6.54
N ALA A 82 -25.33 0.92 -7.64
CA ALA A 82 -25.98 0.90 -8.95
C ALA A 82 -26.41 -0.52 -9.33
N GLU A 83 -25.51 -1.49 -9.18
CA GLU A 83 -25.80 -2.90 -9.48
C GLU A 83 -26.84 -3.50 -8.53
N LEU A 84 -26.82 -3.15 -7.24
CA LEU A 84 -27.83 -3.56 -6.27
C LEU A 84 -29.24 -3.17 -6.74
N THR A 85 -29.40 -1.96 -7.27
CA THR A 85 -30.68 -1.47 -7.82
C THR A 85 -31.02 -2.10 -9.18
N GLU A 86 -30.04 -2.24 -10.07
CA GLU A 86 -30.24 -2.82 -11.41
C GLU A 86 -30.69 -4.29 -11.33
N MET A 87 -30.16 -5.03 -10.37
CA MET A 87 -30.55 -6.42 -10.10
C MET A 87 -31.90 -6.54 -9.36
N GLY A 88 -32.54 -5.43 -9.00
CA GLY A 88 -33.80 -5.43 -8.24
C GLY A 88 -33.67 -5.94 -6.80
N LEU A 89 -32.46 -5.96 -6.24
CA LEU A 89 -32.21 -6.42 -4.87
C LEU A 89 -32.58 -5.37 -3.83
N ARG A 90 -32.64 -4.09 -4.23
CA ARG A 90 -33.11 -2.98 -3.41
C ARG A 90 -33.79 -1.94 -4.29
N ASP A 91 -34.95 -1.45 -3.86
CA ASP A 91 -35.63 -0.33 -4.52
C ASP A 91 -34.77 0.96 -4.39
N PRO A 92 -34.56 1.75 -5.46
CA PRO A 92 -33.82 3.01 -5.38
C PRO A 92 -34.35 4.00 -4.33
N GLU A 93 -35.66 3.98 -4.05
CA GLU A 93 -36.33 4.82 -3.05
C GLU A 93 -36.33 4.21 -1.64
N ALA A 94 -35.89 2.95 -1.49
CA ALA A 94 -35.73 2.34 -0.18
C ALA A 94 -34.59 3.03 0.62
N PRO A 95 -34.56 2.88 1.95
CA PRO A 95 -33.41 3.24 2.78
C PRO A 95 -32.10 2.75 2.16
N LEU A 96 -31.17 3.69 1.91
CA LEU A 96 -29.88 3.39 1.29
C LEU A 96 -30.07 2.60 -0.02
N GLY A 97 -31.06 2.98 -0.84
CA GLY A 97 -31.26 2.44 -2.19
C GLY A 97 -30.19 2.90 -3.17
N THR A 98 -29.66 4.11 -2.98
CA THR A 98 -28.63 4.71 -3.83
C THR A 98 -27.39 5.13 -3.05
N PHE A 99 -26.28 5.34 -3.76
CA PHE A 99 -25.05 5.87 -3.17
C PHE A 99 -25.27 7.24 -2.51
N GLU A 100 -26.04 8.12 -3.16
CA GLU A 100 -26.35 9.46 -2.68
C GLU A 100 -27.24 9.43 -1.42
N ALA A 101 -28.07 8.40 -1.26
CA ALA A 101 -28.81 8.14 -0.03
C ALA A 101 -27.93 7.55 1.08
N ALA A 102 -26.87 6.83 0.73
CA ALA A 102 -25.97 6.14 1.66
C ALA A 102 -24.84 7.00 2.23
N PHE A 103 -24.38 8.02 1.50
CA PHE A 103 -23.28 8.89 1.93
C PHE A 103 -23.66 10.37 1.85
N LYS A 104 -23.37 11.12 2.92
CA LYS A 104 -23.57 12.58 2.98
C LYS A 104 -22.27 13.30 3.35
N PRO A 105 -21.97 14.46 2.76
CA PRO A 105 -20.72 15.18 3.03
C PRO A 105 -20.65 15.70 4.47
N LEU A 106 -19.42 15.79 4.99
CA LEU A 106 -19.02 16.51 6.19
C LEU A 106 -17.75 17.30 5.85
N ASP A 107 -17.86 18.62 5.85
CA ASP A 107 -16.87 19.55 5.33
C ASP A 107 -16.06 20.28 6.42
N HIS A 108 -16.29 19.92 7.67
CA HIS A 108 -15.60 20.46 8.82
C HIS A 108 -15.22 19.36 9.82
N LEU A 109 -14.21 19.64 10.62
CA LEU A 109 -13.80 18.84 11.78
C LEU A 109 -13.30 19.77 12.89
N PHE A 110 -13.02 19.20 14.04
CA PHE A 110 -12.50 19.92 15.20
C PHE A 110 -11.24 19.27 15.74
N LEU A 111 -10.37 20.08 16.35
CA LEU A 111 -9.27 19.63 17.18
C LEU A 111 -9.49 20.16 18.60
N ALA A 112 -9.42 19.31 19.63
CA ALA A 112 -9.52 19.72 21.03
C ALA A 112 -8.21 20.37 21.48
N GLU A 113 -8.04 21.67 21.22
CA GLU A 113 -6.81 22.38 21.60
C GLU A 113 -6.81 22.67 23.11
N LYS A 114 -5.78 22.24 23.84
CA LYS A 114 -5.61 22.61 25.25
C LYS A 114 -4.75 23.87 25.38
N VAL A 115 -5.34 24.95 25.90
CA VAL A 115 -4.64 26.24 26.13
C VAL A 115 -4.71 26.57 27.62
N GLY A 116 -3.57 26.45 28.31
CA GLY A 116 -3.57 26.44 29.77
C GLY A 116 -4.35 25.24 30.29
N GLU A 117 -5.36 25.49 31.14
CA GLU A 117 -6.27 24.45 31.65
C GLU A 117 -7.56 24.30 30.83
N GLU A 118 -7.78 25.14 29.82
CA GLU A 118 -9.02 25.17 29.04
C GLU A 118 -8.92 24.32 27.77
N TRP A 119 -9.98 23.55 27.50
CA TRP A 119 -10.20 22.92 26.21
C TRP A 119 -10.91 23.88 25.26
N ARG A 120 -10.29 24.15 24.12
CA ARG A 120 -10.79 25.06 23.08
C ARG A 120 -11.00 24.26 21.79
N PRO A 121 -12.25 23.95 21.40
CA PRO A 121 -12.50 23.30 20.12
C PRO A 121 -12.00 24.19 18.99
N TRP A 122 -11.02 23.74 18.23
CA TRP A 122 -10.57 24.42 17.03
C TRP A 122 -11.38 23.91 15.84
N LEU A 123 -12.33 24.71 15.36
CA LEU A 123 -13.07 24.43 14.14
C LEU A 123 -12.19 24.62 12.89
N ILE A 124 -12.06 23.56 12.10
CA ILE A 124 -11.46 23.57 10.77
C ILE A 124 -12.58 23.39 9.74
N ASP A 125 -13.10 24.50 9.22
CA ASP A 125 -14.16 24.53 8.20
C ASP A 125 -13.56 24.63 6.78
N LEU A 126 -13.44 23.50 6.08
CA LEU A 126 -12.79 23.47 4.77
C LEU A 126 -13.79 23.71 3.64
N PRO A 127 -13.41 24.42 2.56
CA PRO A 127 -14.29 24.67 1.43
C PRO A 127 -14.73 23.37 0.73
N THR A 128 -15.98 23.31 0.26
CA THR A 128 -16.44 22.21 -0.60
C THR A 128 -16.08 22.43 -2.06
N ASN A 129 -16.25 21.41 -2.91
CA ASN A 129 -16.09 21.52 -4.36
C ASN A 129 -17.10 20.64 -5.12
N ASP A 130 -17.30 20.89 -6.42
CA ASP A 130 -18.31 20.18 -7.23
C ASP A 130 -17.87 18.77 -7.69
N LYS A 131 -16.74 18.26 -7.19
CA LYS A 131 -16.26 16.93 -7.58
C LYS A 131 -16.98 15.86 -6.77
N LEU A 132 -17.24 14.73 -7.41
CA LEU A 132 -17.80 13.57 -6.76
C LEU A 132 -16.68 12.56 -6.45
N PRO A 133 -16.57 12.05 -5.22
CA PRO A 133 -15.53 11.07 -4.90
C PRO A 133 -15.74 9.77 -5.70
N GLY A 134 -14.64 9.12 -6.09
CA GLY A 134 -14.66 7.92 -6.91
C GLY A 134 -14.97 8.16 -8.39
N THR A 135 -14.90 9.41 -8.85
CA THR A 135 -14.91 9.78 -10.28
C THR A 135 -13.53 10.18 -10.80
N GLY A 136 -12.55 10.36 -9.91
CA GLY A 136 -11.19 10.68 -10.31
C GLY A 136 -10.56 9.53 -11.09
N ASN A 137 -9.62 9.86 -11.98
CA ASN A 137 -8.85 8.87 -12.74
C ASN A 137 -7.37 8.81 -12.30
N GLU A 138 -6.86 9.83 -11.61
CA GLU A 138 -5.46 9.90 -11.21
C GLU A 138 -5.29 10.67 -9.89
N VAL A 139 -4.26 10.30 -9.12
CA VAL A 139 -3.80 11.06 -7.95
C VAL A 139 -2.68 12.00 -8.40
N PRO A 140 -2.71 13.30 -8.02
CA PRO A 140 -1.66 14.24 -8.42
C PRO A 140 -0.28 13.82 -7.92
N ALA A 141 0.74 13.92 -8.79
CA ALA A 141 2.12 13.64 -8.43
C ALA A 141 2.64 14.57 -7.30
N PRO A 142 3.69 14.18 -6.55
CA PRO A 142 4.20 14.94 -5.41
C PRO A 142 4.52 16.41 -5.71
N TRP A 143 5.06 16.72 -6.89
CA TRP A 143 5.33 18.10 -7.30
C TRP A 143 4.07 18.95 -7.47
N VAL A 144 2.99 18.35 -7.99
CA VAL A 144 1.68 19.03 -8.13
C VAL A 144 1.09 19.32 -6.75
N LEU A 145 1.18 18.37 -5.81
CA LEU A 145 0.73 18.56 -4.44
C LEU A 145 1.55 19.65 -3.74
N PHE A 146 2.87 19.69 -3.94
CA PHE A 146 3.74 20.76 -3.45
C PHE A 146 3.30 22.14 -3.94
N LEU A 147 2.99 22.30 -5.23
CA LEU A 147 2.49 23.57 -5.77
C LEU A 147 1.11 23.94 -5.20
N ARG A 148 0.22 22.96 -4.97
CA ARG A 148 -1.07 23.18 -4.31
C ARG A 148 -0.89 23.62 -2.86
N ALA A 149 0.03 22.99 -2.13
CA ALA A 149 0.36 23.36 -0.75
C ALA A 149 0.88 24.80 -0.68
N LEU A 150 1.84 25.19 -1.52
CA LEU A 150 2.32 26.58 -1.56
C LEU A 150 1.22 27.58 -1.92
N LYS A 151 0.27 27.21 -2.80
CA LYS A 151 -0.90 28.04 -3.10
C LYS A 151 -1.85 28.14 -1.89
N ALA A 152 -2.04 27.05 -1.14
CA ALA A 152 -2.83 27.08 0.08
C ALA A 152 -2.18 28.00 1.12
N LEU A 153 -0.88 27.85 1.39
CA LEU A 153 -0.16 28.75 2.31
C LEU A 153 -0.25 30.21 1.89
N GLN A 154 -0.33 30.50 0.58
CA GLN A 154 -0.59 31.87 0.11
C GLN A 154 -1.97 32.37 0.58
N LYS A 155 -3.03 31.57 0.40
CA LYS A 155 -4.39 31.91 0.87
C LYS A 155 -4.36 32.16 2.38
N LEU A 156 -3.68 31.30 3.15
CA LEU A 156 -3.57 31.45 4.60
C LEU A 156 -2.89 32.77 5.01
N ILE A 157 -1.79 33.15 4.36
CA ILE A 157 -1.12 34.44 4.61
C ILE A 157 -2.03 35.63 4.26
N GLU A 158 -2.81 35.52 3.19
CA GLU A 158 -3.67 36.60 2.70
C GLU A 158 -4.96 36.79 3.51
N THR A 159 -5.48 35.72 4.10
CA THR A 159 -6.81 35.69 4.74
C THR A 159 -6.80 35.32 6.21
N GLY A 160 -5.67 34.81 6.73
CA GLY A 160 -5.50 34.36 8.11
C GLY A 160 -6.22 33.04 8.42
N THR A 161 -6.88 32.41 7.44
CA THR A 161 -7.62 31.15 7.64
C THR A 161 -7.70 30.32 6.35
N PHE A 162 -7.91 29.01 6.49
CA PHE A 162 -8.35 28.17 5.37
C PHE A 162 -9.87 28.14 5.19
N GLY A 163 -10.59 28.66 6.20
CA GLY A 163 -12.03 28.73 6.35
C GLY A 163 -12.81 29.18 5.13
N LYS A 164 -14.10 28.83 5.09
CA LYS A 164 -15.05 29.41 4.13
C LYS A 164 -15.37 30.87 4.46
N ALA A 165 -15.52 31.18 5.74
CA ALA A 165 -15.88 32.51 6.22
C ALA A 165 -14.64 33.32 6.64
N GLN A 166 -14.66 34.62 6.32
CA GLN A 166 -13.73 35.61 6.83
C GLN A 166 -14.32 36.22 8.11
N SER A 167 -13.55 36.29 9.18
CA SER A 167 -13.94 36.96 10.43
C SER A 167 -13.01 38.13 10.77
N ALA A 168 -13.33 38.88 11.83
CA ALA A 168 -12.47 39.94 12.34
C ALA A 168 -11.12 39.38 12.83
N GLU A 169 -11.15 38.22 13.49
CA GLU A 169 -10.01 37.49 14.02
C GLU A 169 -9.11 36.96 12.89
N SER A 170 -9.69 36.37 11.83
CA SER A 170 -8.91 35.91 10.69
C SER A 170 -8.31 37.09 9.90
N ALA A 171 -9.04 38.22 9.80
CA ALA A 171 -8.49 39.44 9.22
C ALA A 171 -7.34 40.03 10.07
N GLU A 172 -7.41 39.93 11.38
CA GLU A 172 -6.31 40.29 12.27
C GLU A 172 -5.09 39.39 12.09
N ALA A 173 -5.29 38.07 12.07
CA ALA A 173 -4.23 37.11 11.79
C ALA A 173 -3.56 37.43 10.44
N ALA A 174 -4.34 37.71 9.38
CA ALA A 174 -3.81 38.12 8.07
C ALA A 174 -2.93 39.39 8.15
N ARG A 175 -3.34 40.40 8.94
CA ARG A 175 -2.53 41.61 9.17
C ARG A 175 -1.20 41.27 9.85
N ARG A 176 -1.21 40.41 10.87
CA ARG A 176 0.00 39.96 11.59
C ARG A 176 0.93 39.13 10.68
N LEU A 177 0.37 38.34 9.75
CA LEU A 177 1.12 37.54 8.77
C LEU A 177 1.59 38.32 7.54
N SER A 178 1.10 39.56 7.33
CA SER A 178 1.43 40.38 6.15
C SER A 178 2.93 40.54 5.83
N PRO A 179 3.88 40.56 6.80
CA PRO A 179 5.30 40.61 6.51
C PRO A 179 5.83 39.41 5.71
N LEU A 180 5.11 38.28 5.72
CA LEU A 180 5.47 37.05 5.00
C LEU A 180 5.13 37.11 3.52
N LYS A 181 4.15 37.94 3.12
CA LYS A 181 3.52 37.94 1.79
C LYS A 181 4.52 38.04 0.64
N ALA A 182 5.44 39.00 0.71
CA ALA A 182 6.42 39.21 -0.35
C ALA A 182 7.42 38.05 -0.46
N ALA A 183 7.81 37.44 0.66
CA ALA A 183 8.72 36.30 0.66
C ALA A 183 8.06 35.04 0.11
N HIS A 184 6.82 34.76 0.53
CA HIS A 184 6.02 33.65 0.01
C HIS A 184 5.72 33.80 -1.48
N LEU A 185 5.38 35.00 -1.94
CA LEU A 185 5.11 35.25 -3.36
C LEU A 185 6.34 34.96 -4.23
N ARG A 186 7.55 35.30 -3.77
CA ARG A 186 8.80 34.94 -4.47
C ARG A 186 9.00 33.43 -4.54
N LEU A 187 8.79 32.73 -3.43
CA LEU A 187 8.86 31.27 -3.36
C LEU A 187 7.89 30.62 -4.35
N LEU A 188 6.61 30.99 -4.29
CA LEU A 188 5.57 30.44 -5.14
C LEU A 188 5.80 30.77 -6.63
N THR A 189 6.24 32.00 -6.93
CA THR A 189 6.57 32.41 -8.30
C THR A 189 7.71 31.55 -8.86
N LEU A 190 8.80 31.37 -8.09
CA LEU A 190 9.90 30.49 -8.52
C LEU A 190 9.39 29.07 -8.79
N ALA A 191 8.68 28.47 -7.84
CA ALA A 191 8.16 27.12 -7.96
C ALA A 191 7.26 26.94 -9.21
N ARG A 192 6.41 27.93 -9.52
CA ARG A 192 5.55 27.91 -10.72
C ARG A 192 6.31 28.05 -12.04
N THR A 193 7.48 28.70 -12.04
CA THR A 193 8.32 28.83 -13.24
C THR A 193 9.16 27.59 -13.53
N MET A 194 9.29 26.68 -12.55
CA MET A 194 10.02 25.43 -12.74
C MET A 194 9.19 24.44 -13.60
N PRO A 195 9.86 23.57 -14.39
CA PRO A 195 9.16 22.56 -15.18
C PRO A 195 8.22 21.68 -14.34
N MET A 196 7.09 21.25 -14.92
CA MET A 196 6.18 20.33 -14.25
C MET A 196 6.80 18.95 -13.99
N ASP A 197 7.73 18.54 -14.84
CA ASP A 197 8.53 17.32 -14.65
C ASP A 197 9.75 17.63 -13.75
N PRO A 198 9.81 17.09 -12.52
CA PRO A 198 10.93 17.33 -11.60
C PRO A 198 12.29 16.85 -12.13
N ARG A 199 12.32 15.95 -13.12
CA ARG A 199 13.56 15.50 -13.77
C ARG A 199 14.26 16.61 -14.57
N ALA A 200 13.51 17.65 -14.96
CA ALA A 200 14.05 18.79 -15.68
C ALA A 200 14.48 19.94 -14.74
N HIS A 201 14.36 19.79 -13.42
CA HIS A 201 14.77 20.82 -12.46
C HIS A 201 16.29 20.95 -12.40
N LYS A 202 16.80 22.18 -12.49
CA LYS A 202 18.24 22.45 -12.35
C LYS A 202 18.62 22.45 -10.87
N ALA A 203 19.75 21.83 -10.53
CA ALA A 203 20.24 21.75 -9.14
C ALA A 203 20.39 23.14 -8.47
N SER A 204 20.88 24.15 -9.20
CA SER A 204 20.98 25.52 -8.69
C SER A 204 19.63 26.15 -8.35
N VAL A 205 18.59 25.85 -9.14
CA VAL A 205 17.23 26.34 -8.91
C VAL A 205 16.59 25.62 -7.72
N ASN A 206 16.84 24.32 -7.55
CA ASN A 206 16.41 23.57 -6.37
C ASN A 206 17.08 24.09 -5.08
N ALA A 207 18.37 24.41 -5.14
CA ALA A 207 19.08 25.01 -4.01
C ALA A 207 18.50 26.39 -3.63
N LEU A 208 18.16 27.21 -4.63
CA LEU A 208 17.47 28.49 -4.41
C LEU A 208 16.08 28.29 -3.81
N LEU A 209 15.30 27.33 -4.32
CA LEU A 209 13.98 26.98 -3.79
C LEU A 209 14.07 26.62 -2.30
N GLY A 210 15.00 25.73 -1.93
CA GLY A 210 15.24 25.37 -0.53
C GLY A 210 15.69 26.56 0.33
N SER A 211 16.55 27.44 -0.20
CA SER A 211 16.97 28.66 0.50
C SER A 211 15.82 29.63 0.76
N LEU A 212 14.90 29.80 -0.20
CA LEU A 212 13.71 30.62 -0.04
C LEU A 212 12.76 30.06 1.01
N ILE A 213 12.57 28.73 1.03
CA ILE A 213 11.75 28.06 2.06
C ILE A 213 12.34 28.30 3.45
N ARG A 214 13.64 28.03 3.66
CA ARG A 214 14.33 28.27 4.95
C ARG A 214 14.23 29.74 5.38
N GLY A 215 14.41 30.66 4.44
CA GLY A 215 14.28 32.10 4.71
C GLY A 215 12.86 32.55 5.02
N LEU A 216 11.83 31.85 4.53
CA LEU A 216 10.43 32.09 4.89
C LEU A 216 10.10 31.48 6.25
N GLN A 217 10.53 30.24 6.51
CA GLN A 217 10.37 29.55 7.78
C GLN A 217 10.98 30.36 8.94
N SER A 218 12.21 30.87 8.78
CA SER A 218 12.83 31.76 9.79
C SER A 218 12.04 33.05 10.05
N ARG A 219 11.25 33.54 9.09
CA ARG A 219 10.35 34.69 9.31
C ARG A 219 9.08 34.29 10.04
N VAL A 220 8.54 33.09 9.79
CA VAL A 220 7.41 32.53 10.54
C VAL A 220 7.80 32.38 12.00
N HIS A 221 8.95 31.77 12.32
CA HIS A 221 9.41 31.62 13.71
C HIS A 221 9.60 32.96 14.43
N LYS A 222 9.98 34.03 13.72
CA LYS A 222 10.07 35.39 14.31
C LYS A 222 8.71 35.98 14.67
N LEU A 223 7.63 35.49 14.06
CA LEU A 223 6.26 35.88 14.36
C LEU A 223 5.65 35.00 15.46
N GLU A 224 6.28 33.91 15.89
CA GLU A 224 5.84 33.07 17.02
C GLU A 224 6.23 33.70 18.37
N THR A 225 5.86 34.98 18.55
CA THR A 225 6.02 35.68 19.82
C THR A 225 4.94 35.22 20.82
N PRO A 226 5.17 35.33 22.15
CA PRO A 226 4.13 35.00 23.14
C PRO A 226 2.79 35.69 22.87
N GLU A 227 2.79 36.98 22.52
CA GLU A 227 1.59 37.74 22.16
C GLU A 227 0.84 37.15 20.95
N ASN A 228 1.56 36.71 19.91
CA ASN A 228 0.93 36.11 18.74
C ASN A 228 0.43 34.68 19.02
N LEU A 229 1.12 33.95 19.91
CA LEU A 229 0.73 32.61 20.32
C LEU A 229 -0.43 32.63 21.33
N GLU A 230 -0.66 33.70 22.08
CA GLU A 230 -1.86 33.85 22.94
C GLU A 230 -3.14 34.07 22.12
N ASN A 231 -3.04 34.66 20.92
CA ASN A 231 -4.18 34.86 20.03
C ASN A 231 -4.48 33.61 19.19
N ASP A 232 -5.64 32.98 19.42
CA ASP A 232 -6.01 31.69 18.80
C ASP A 232 -5.90 31.69 17.27
N ALA A 233 -6.50 32.66 16.58
CA ALA A 233 -6.47 32.73 15.12
C ALA A 233 -5.04 32.88 14.58
N THR A 234 -4.21 33.70 15.23
CA THR A 234 -2.83 33.94 14.83
C THR A 234 -1.94 32.73 15.12
N ARG A 235 -2.03 32.14 16.33
CA ARG A 235 -1.32 30.91 16.73
C ARG A 235 -1.57 29.79 15.74
N ARG A 236 -2.85 29.49 15.50
CA ARG A 236 -3.31 28.41 14.60
C ARG A 236 -2.79 28.62 13.17
N ALA A 237 -2.83 29.86 12.67
CA ALA A 237 -2.29 30.17 11.34
C ALA A 237 -0.76 30.06 11.27
N LEU A 238 -0.03 30.44 12.33
CA LEU A 238 1.43 30.26 12.43
C LEU A 238 1.81 28.78 12.46
N TYR A 239 1.12 27.96 13.26
CA TYR A 239 1.34 26.51 13.31
C TYR A 239 1.14 25.84 11.94
N LEU A 240 0.06 26.19 11.23
CA LEU A 240 -0.18 25.69 9.87
C LEU A 240 0.92 26.13 8.88
N LEU A 241 1.44 27.35 9.02
CA LEU A 241 2.55 27.85 8.19
C LEU A 241 3.86 27.14 8.49
N ASP A 242 4.20 26.97 9.77
CA ASP A 242 5.44 26.30 10.18
C ASP A 242 5.44 24.83 9.73
N LEU A 243 4.36 24.09 10.01
CA LEU A 243 4.19 22.71 9.56
C LEU A 243 4.25 22.60 8.02
N GLY A 244 3.52 23.46 7.32
CA GLY A 244 3.50 23.47 5.86
C GLY A 244 4.86 23.76 5.23
N LEU A 245 5.65 24.65 5.84
CA LEU A 245 6.99 24.99 5.37
C LEU A 245 8.05 23.95 5.74
N ALA A 246 7.94 23.31 6.91
CA ALA A 246 8.77 22.17 7.28
C ALA A 246 8.57 21.01 6.30
N CYS A 247 7.32 20.66 6.00
CA CYS A 247 6.98 19.72 4.93
C CYS A 247 7.57 20.15 3.58
N ALA A 248 7.36 21.40 3.17
CA ALA A 248 7.87 21.92 1.90
C ALA A 248 9.40 21.79 1.80
N ARG A 249 10.12 22.10 2.89
CA ARG A 249 11.58 21.99 2.96
C ARG A 249 12.01 20.53 2.80
N GLY A 250 11.44 19.62 3.57
CA GLY A 250 11.82 18.22 3.53
C GLY A 250 11.54 17.57 2.17
N LEU A 251 10.42 17.91 1.52
CA LEU A 251 10.14 17.41 0.16
C LEU A 251 11.19 17.84 -0.87
N VAL A 252 11.67 19.09 -0.78
CA VAL A 252 12.72 19.63 -1.67
C VAL A 252 14.08 18.99 -1.36
N GLU A 253 14.41 18.81 -0.08
CA GLU A 253 15.73 18.31 0.35
C GLU A 253 15.86 16.77 0.21
N SER A 254 14.75 16.01 0.25
CA SER A 254 14.77 14.54 0.23
C SER A 254 14.52 13.88 -1.14
N ARG A 255 14.53 14.63 -2.25
CA ARG A 255 14.29 14.10 -3.62
C ARG A 255 12.95 13.36 -3.83
N VAL A 256 11.95 13.63 -3.00
CA VAL A 256 10.62 12.99 -3.06
C VAL A 256 9.95 13.15 -4.41
N PHE A 257 10.13 14.31 -5.05
CA PHE A 257 9.57 14.57 -6.39
C PHE A 257 10.08 13.63 -7.49
N LEU A 258 11.20 12.94 -7.24
CA LEU A 258 11.75 11.93 -8.13
C LEU A 258 11.43 10.52 -7.62
N ARG A 259 11.42 10.31 -6.29
CA ARG A 259 11.44 8.97 -5.69
C ARG A 259 10.12 8.50 -5.07
N GLY A 260 9.12 9.38 -4.96
CA GLY A 260 7.88 9.11 -4.20
C GLY A 260 8.06 9.36 -2.70
N TYR A 261 7.00 9.16 -1.92
CA TYR A 261 6.98 9.41 -0.48
C TYR A 261 7.59 8.26 0.34
N ASP A 262 7.55 7.01 -0.16
CA ASP A 262 8.06 5.82 0.56
C ASP A 262 9.50 5.98 1.09
N ILE A 263 10.35 6.77 0.42
CA ILE A 263 11.73 6.99 0.86
C ILE A 263 11.85 7.74 2.19
N LEU A 264 10.79 8.42 2.62
CA LEU A 264 10.73 9.14 3.88
C LEU A 264 10.32 8.24 5.04
N ASP A 265 9.73 7.08 4.78
CA ASP A 265 9.20 6.21 5.83
C ASP A 265 10.27 5.58 6.72
N GLN A 266 11.56 5.71 6.37
CA GLN A 266 12.68 5.40 7.26
C GLN A 266 12.74 6.32 8.50
N TRP A 267 11.93 7.37 8.54
CA TRP A 267 11.89 8.35 9.62
C TRP A 267 10.51 8.38 10.26
N GLU A 268 10.50 8.53 11.58
CA GLU A 268 9.33 8.95 12.34
C GLU A 268 8.92 10.37 11.89
N PHE A 269 7.62 10.63 11.81
CA PHE A 269 7.07 11.83 11.21
C PHE A 269 7.45 13.12 11.94
N THR A 270 7.37 13.16 13.27
CA THR A 270 7.79 14.34 14.05
C THR A 270 9.29 14.55 14.02
N ASP A 271 10.09 13.48 14.06
CA ASP A 271 11.55 13.58 13.92
C ASP A 271 11.95 14.13 12.55
N TRP A 272 11.27 13.69 11.50
CA TRP A 272 11.49 14.24 10.17
C TRP A 272 11.13 15.71 10.07
N LEU A 273 9.98 16.12 10.62
CA LEU A 273 9.56 17.53 10.65
C LEU A 273 10.56 18.40 11.43
N ARG A 274 11.03 17.93 12.59
CA ARG A 274 12.06 18.59 13.39
C ARG A 274 13.36 18.77 12.61
N GLY A 275 13.82 17.71 11.93
CA GLY A 275 14.97 17.77 11.02
C GLY A 275 14.81 18.80 9.88
N ASN A 276 13.57 19.10 9.51
CA ASN A 276 13.20 20.10 8.51
C ASN A 276 12.76 21.44 9.10
N GLY A 277 13.07 21.68 10.38
CA GLY A 277 12.95 22.99 11.02
C GLY A 277 11.56 23.36 11.52
N ALA A 278 10.65 22.40 11.70
CA ALA A 278 9.44 22.66 12.49
C ALA A 278 9.83 23.08 13.92
N SER A 279 9.11 24.03 14.51
CA SER A 279 9.26 24.42 15.91
C SER A 279 8.71 23.35 16.85
N GLU A 280 9.26 23.23 18.06
CA GLU A 280 8.66 22.32 19.06
C GLU A 280 7.22 22.71 19.40
N ALA A 281 6.89 24.01 19.35
CA ALA A 281 5.53 24.49 19.58
C ALA A 281 4.49 23.88 18.62
N VAL A 282 4.80 23.73 17.33
CA VAL A 282 3.89 23.03 16.41
C VAL A 282 3.94 21.52 16.57
N LEU A 283 5.09 20.93 16.92
CA LEU A 283 5.25 19.49 17.14
C LEU A 283 4.46 18.98 18.37
N ASP A 284 4.32 19.84 19.38
CA ASP A 284 3.55 19.60 20.61
C ASP A 284 2.07 20.00 20.49
N SER A 285 1.68 20.63 19.36
CA SER A 285 0.32 21.12 19.18
C SER A 285 -0.71 20.02 18.89
N VAL A 286 -1.99 20.33 19.13
CA VAL A 286 -3.11 19.43 18.78
C VAL A 286 -3.17 19.10 17.28
N LEU A 287 -2.61 19.96 16.44
CA LEU A 287 -2.49 19.74 14.99
C LEU A 287 -1.71 18.46 14.70
N MET A 288 -0.61 18.25 15.41
CA MET A 288 0.19 17.03 15.30
C MET A 288 -0.49 15.87 15.99
N ARG A 289 -1.04 16.07 17.20
CA ARG A 289 -1.81 15.03 17.91
C ARG A 289 -2.90 14.42 17.01
N GLY A 290 -3.72 15.27 16.38
CA GLY A 290 -4.79 14.82 15.49
C GLY A 290 -4.31 14.05 14.26
N CYS A 291 -3.08 14.27 13.78
CA CYS A 291 -2.49 13.43 12.73
C CYS A 291 -2.25 11.98 13.20
N TYR A 292 -1.84 11.79 14.46
CA TYR A 292 -1.62 10.47 15.04
C TYR A 292 -2.94 9.81 15.44
N ASP A 293 -3.87 10.54 16.06
CA ASP A 293 -5.20 10.00 16.44
C ASP A 293 -5.94 9.46 15.21
N PHE A 294 -5.89 10.18 14.08
CA PHE A 294 -6.55 9.78 12.85
C PHE A 294 -6.12 8.39 12.34
N VAL A 295 -4.93 7.93 12.72
CA VAL A 295 -4.39 6.62 12.35
C VAL A 295 -3.99 5.78 13.56
N PHE A 296 -4.47 6.12 14.76
CA PHE A 296 -4.08 5.51 16.04
C PHE A 296 -2.56 5.29 16.17
N GLY A 297 -1.75 6.23 15.69
CA GLY A 297 -0.29 6.10 15.53
C GLY A 297 0.49 6.13 16.84
N PHE A 298 0.19 5.22 17.75
CA PHE A 298 0.71 5.15 19.11
C PHE A 298 1.11 3.72 19.44
N HIS A 299 2.35 3.53 19.87
CA HIS A 299 2.87 2.21 20.15
C HIS A 299 2.24 1.65 21.44
N ALA A 300 1.78 0.40 21.39
CA ALA A 300 1.10 -0.29 22.50
C ALA A 300 -0.09 0.49 23.13
N GLY A 301 -0.66 1.45 22.40
CA GLY A 301 -1.74 2.31 22.88
C GLY A 301 -1.32 3.48 23.77
N ASP A 302 -0.02 3.71 23.94
CA ASP A 302 0.49 4.85 24.73
C ASP A 302 0.57 6.12 23.89
N ILE A 303 -0.29 7.08 24.21
CA ILE A 303 -0.39 8.36 23.50
C ILE A 303 0.85 9.27 23.63
N HIS A 304 1.76 8.93 24.54
CA HIS A 304 3.04 9.60 24.67
C HIS A 304 4.14 8.97 23.80
N ASP A 305 3.92 7.76 23.27
CA ASP A 305 4.82 7.04 22.36
C ASP A 305 4.28 7.02 20.92
N ARG A 306 4.32 8.19 20.28
CA ARG A 306 3.82 8.39 18.91
C ARG A 306 4.74 7.75 17.87
N ASN A 307 4.16 7.13 16.84
CA ASN A 307 4.93 6.58 15.73
C ASN A 307 4.12 6.52 14.43
N ALA A 308 4.59 7.24 13.41
CA ALA A 308 4.12 7.10 12.05
C ALA A 308 5.26 7.34 11.05
N GLY A 309 5.33 6.55 9.97
CA GLY A 309 6.26 6.78 8.88
C GLY A 309 6.00 8.13 8.20
N ALA A 310 7.04 8.97 8.08
CA ALA A 310 6.90 10.33 7.58
C ALA A 310 6.32 10.41 6.15
N GLY A 311 6.68 9.47 5.27
CA GLY A 311 6.18 9.42 3.90
C GLY A 311 4.69 9.10 3.84
N THR A 312 4.28 8.09 4.59
CA THR A 312 2.88 7.67 4.75
C THR A 312 2.05 8.80 5.35
N ALA A 313 2.52 9.45 6.42
CA ALA A 313 1.82 10.56 7.05
C ALA A 313 1.62 11.76 6.09
N ILE A 314 2.69 12.21 5.41
CA ILE A 314 2.61 13.33 4.46
C ILE A 314 1.69 12.99 3.29
N ARG A 315 1.75 11.76 2.79
CA ARG A 315 0.88 11.29 1.72
C ARG A 315 -0.58 11.33 2.15
N ALA A 316 -0.90 10.75 3.31
CA ALA A 316 -2.27 10.70 3.83
C ALA A 316 -2.82 12.10 4.13
N MET A 317 -2.09 12.92 4.89
CA MET A 317 -2.51 14.28 5.27
C MET A 317 -2.56 15.23 4.07
N GLY A 318 -1.60 15.11 3.15
CA GLY A 318 -1.59 15.86 1.91
C GLY A 318 -2.80 15.52 1.03
N ARG A 319 -3.17 14.23 0.92
CA ARG A 319 -4.38 13.83 0.18
C ARG A 319 -5.65 14.30 0.89
N LEU A 320 -5.72 14.17 2.21
CA LEU A 320 -6.83 14.59 3.04
C LEU A 320 -7.16 16.08 2.87
N THR A 321 -6.14 16.92 2.74
CA THR A 321 -6.31 18.39 2.71
C THR A 321 -6.24 19.02 1.31
N LEU A 322 -5.59 18.37 0.33
CA LEU A 322 -5.33 18.96 -1.00
C LEU A 322 -5.98 18.20 -2.17
N THR A 323 -6.62 17.06 -1.91
CA THR A 323 -7.18 16.19 -2.98
C THR A 323 -8.59 15.68 -2.75
N TYR A 324 -9.25 16.02 -1.64
CA TYR A 324 -10.63 15.56 -1.40
C TYR A 324 -11.61 16.05 -2.48
N CYS A 325 -12.61 15.21 -2.75
CA CYS A 325 -13.71 15.49 -3.66
C CYS A 325 -15.00 15.73 -2.88
N GLY A 326 -15.69 16.83 -3.17
CA GLY A 326 -16.91 17.24 -2.46
C GLY A 326 -16.60 17.90 -1.12
N ALA A 327 -16.24 17.07 -0.13
CA ALA A 327 -15.96 17.46 1.25
C ALA A 327 -14.78 16.65 1.82
N ILE A 328 -14.19 17.10 2.93
CA ILE A 328 -13.07 16.40 3.57
C ILE A 328 -13.46 15.00 4.05
N PHE A 329 -14.68 14.84 4.56
CA PHE A 329 -15.23 13.58 5.04
C PHE A 329 -16.64 13.34 4.50
N TRP A 330 -17.09 12.09 4.59
CA TRP A 330 -18.43 11.65 4.23
C TRP A 330 -18.97 10.69 5.28
N LYS A 331 -20.18 10.97 5.76
CA LYS A 331 -20.87 10.17 6.77
C LYS A 331 -21.77 9.14 6.12
N MET A 332 -21.63 7.89 6.56
CA MET A 332 -22.57 6.82 6.24
C MET A 332 -23.92 7.10 6.90
N GLN A 333 -25.00 6.76 6.19
CA GLN A 333 -26.39 6.99 6.65
C GLN A 333 -27.02 5.75 7.30
N ALA A 334 -26.20 4.78 7.70
CA ALA A 334 -26.45 3.66 8.59
C ALA A 334 -25.09 3.19 9.16
N GLY A 335 -25.05 2.06 9.87
CA GLY A 335 -23.79 1.46 10.31
C GLY A 335 -22.91 1.03 9.13
N MET A 336 -21.59 0.86 9.36
CA MET A 336 -20.66 0.45 8.30
C MET A 336 -21.00 -0.94 7.73
N GLY A 337 -21.39 -1.88 8.60
CA GLY A 337 -21.94 -3.18 8.23
C GLY A 337 -23.02 -3.07 7.16
N ASP A 338 -24.05 -2.26 7.43
CA ASP A 338 -25.22 -2.12 6.57
C ASP A 338 -24.94 -1.27 5.33
N THR A 339 -24.05 -0.29 5.43
CA THR A 339 -23.76 0.66 4.35
C THR A 339 -22.77 0.10 3.32
N ILE A 340 -21.86 -0.78 3.75
CA ILE A 340 -20.76 -1.30 2.91
C ILE A 340 -20.94 -2.78 2.64
N PHE A 341 -20.95 -3.59 3.71
CA PHE A 341 -20.93 -5.04 3.60
C PHE A 341 -22.29 -5.62 3.24
N GLY A 342 -23.38 -4.96 3.64
CA GLY A 342 -24.73 -5.30 3.22
C GLY A 342 -24.91 -5.32 1.70
N PRO A 343 -24.62 -4.20 0.99
CA PRO A 343 -24.66 -4.14 -0.47
C PRO A 343 -23.73 -5.17 -1.14
N TYR A 344 -22.46 -5.26 -0.70
CA TYR A 344 -21.52 -6.24 -1.26
C TYR A 344 -22.05 -7.67 -1.12
N TYR A 345 -22.51 -8.06 0.07
CA TYR A 345 -23.06 -9.40 0.31
C TYR A 345 -24.25 -9.68 -0.62
N GLN A 346 -25.23 -8.78 -0.70
CA GLN A 346 -26.43 -8.98 -1.51
C GLN A 346 -26.07 -9.19 -3.00
N VAL A 347 -25.24 -8.30 -3.56
CA VAL A 347 -24.84 -8.37 -4.97
C VAL A 347 -23.99 -9.62 -5.24
N MET A 348 -22.98 -9.89 -4.41
CA MET A 348 -22.08 -11.04 -4.58
C MET A 348 -22.83 -12.37 -4.45
N ARG A 349 -23.73 -12.50 -3.46
CA ARG A 349 -24.55 -13.68 -3.25
C ARG A 349 -25.50 -13.90 -4.42
N ALA A 350 -26.16 -12.86 -4.92
CA ALA A 350 -27.03 -12.94 -6.10
C ALA A 350 -26.25 -13.31 -7.38
N LYS A 351 -24.98 -12.91 -7.47
CA LYS A 351 -24.07 -13.31 -8.56
C LYS A 351 -23.61 -14.77 -8.47
N GLY A 352 -23.66 -15.40 -7.29
CA GLY A 352 -23.33 -16.81 -7.07
C GLY A 352 -22.08 -17.04 -6.23
N VAL A 353 -21.54 -16.02 -5.56
CA VAL A 353 -20.48 -16.19 -4.55
C VAL A 353 -21.08 -16.94 -3.34
N LYS A 354 -20.36 -17.97 -2.86
CA LYS A 354 -20.75 -18.74 -1.68
C LYS A 354 -20.17 -18.09 -0.42
N PHE A 355 -20.97 -18.05 0.64
CA PHE A 355 -20.55 -17.56 1.95
C PHE A 355 -20.74 -18.68 2.98
N GLU A 356 -19.64 -19.13 3.57
CA GLU A 356 -19.57 -20.14 4.62
C GLU A 356 -19.33 -19.41 5.95
N PHE A 357 -20.42 -19.06 6.63
CA PHE A 357 -20.39 -18.49 7.98
C PHE A 357 -20.02 -19.56 9.02
N PHE A 358 -19.67 -19.11 10.24
CA PHE A 358 -19.24 -19.97 11.33
C PHE A 358 -18.08 -20.89 10.95
N SER A 359 -17.20 -20.42 10.05
CA SER A 359 -16.08 -21.18 9.49
C SER A 359 -14.81 -20.36 9.58
N ALA A 360 -13.94 -20.73 10.53
CA ALA A 360 -12.73 -19.98 10.84
C ALA A 360 -11.48 -20.79 10.46
N ALA A 361 -10.51 -20.14 9.80
CA ALA A 361 -9.21 -20.75 9.55
C ALA A 361 -8.33 -20.72 10.81
N THR A 362 -7.52 -21.75 11.02
CA THR A 362 -6.59 -21.85 12.14
C THR A 362 -5.13 -22.01 11.71
N ALA A 363 -4.88 -22.51 10.48
CA ALA A 363 -3.53 -22.54 9.92
C ALA A 363 -3.53 -22.71 8.39
N LEU A 364 -2.57 -22.05 7.73
CA LEU A 364 -2.20 -22.30 6.34
C LEU A 364 -1.00 -23.25 6.30
N ARG A 365 -1.14 -24.38 5.61
CA ARG A 365 -0.10 -25.41 5.50
C ARG A 365 0.52 -25.44 4.10
N ILE A 366 1.84 -25.36 4.05
CA ILE A 366 2.58 -25.41 2.78
C ILE A 366 2.55 -26.84 2.22
N GLY A 367 2.37 -26.96 0.90
CA GLY A 367 2.39 -28.25 0.22
C GLY A 367 3.80 -28.87 0.13
N PRO A 368 3.93 -30.16 -0.22
CA PRO A 368 5.21 -30.88 -0.25
C PRO A 368 6.29 -30.26 -1.15
N ALA A 369 5.88 -29.57 -2.22
CA ALA A 369 6.80 -28.90 -3.16
C ALA A 369 7.36 -27.57 -2.62
N ASN A 370 6.88 -27.09 -1.47
CA ASN A 370 7.25 -25.81 -0.87
C ASN A 370 7.01 -24.56 -1.75
N THR A 371 6.15 -24.65 -2.77
CA THR A 371 5.87 -23.54 -3.69
C THR A 371 4.51 -22.88 -3.45
N GLY A 372 3.60 -23.50 -2.69
CA GLY A 372 2.25 -22.99 -2.48
C GLY A 372 1.51 -23.64 -1.31
N ILE A 373 0.34 -23.12 -0.97
CA ILE A 373 -0.52 -23.62 0.10
C ILE A 373 -1.20 -24.92 -0.36
N GLY A 374 -0.94 -26.00 0.37
CA GLY A 374 -1.50 -27.32 0.10
C GLY A 374 -2.77 -27.61 0.88
N LYS A 375 -2.88 -27.10 2.11
CA LYS A 375 -4.05 -27.31 2.99
C LYS A 375 -4.36 -26.07 3.83
N ILE A 376 -5.63 -25.93 4.19
CA ILE A 376 -6.10 -24.94 5.17
C ILE A 376 -6.77 -25.71 6.31
N GLU A 377 -6.26 -25.57 7.53
CA GLU A 377 -6.91 -26.07 8.75
C GLU A 377 -8.03 -25.11 9.14
N MET A 378 -9.22 -25.67 9.37
CA MET A 378 -10.44 -24.92 9.62
C MET A 378 -11.16 -25.44 10.87
N VAL A 379 -11.99 -24.59 11.45
CA VAL A 379 -12.93 -24.91 12.52
C VAL A 379 -14.32 -24.46 12.10
N ARG A 380 -15.28 -25.39 12.15
CA ARG A 380 -16.71 -25.09 12.04
C ARG A 380 -17.25 -24.81 13.43
N GLN A 381 -17.62 -23.56 13.69
CA GLN A 381 -18.02 -23.06 14.99
C GLN A 381 -19.46 -23.44 15.36
N ALA A 382 -20.36 -23.51 14.36
CA ALA A 382 -21.74 -23.94 14.52
C ALA A 382 -22.22 -24.69 13.26
N ARG A 383 -23.23 -25.54 13.43
CA ARG A 383 -23.95 -26.17 12.31
C ARG A 383 -25.27 -25.45 12.09
N LEU A 384 -25.62 -25.28 10.81
CA LEU A 384 -26.87 -24.66 10.40
C LEU A 384 -28.01 -25.67 10.49
N ALA A 385 -29.18 -25.22 10.91
CA ALA A 385 -30.41 -26.01 10.91
C ALA A 385 -30.97 -26.25 9.50
N GLY A 386 -30.53 -25.45 8.51
CA GLY A 386 -30.90 -25.57 7.10
C GLY A 386 -29.68 -25.48 6.16
N ASP A 387 -29.95 -25.42 4.85
CA ASP A 387 -28.90 -25.48 3.82
C ASP A 387 -28.04 -24.20 3.72
N SER A 388 -28.54 -23.07 4.21
CA SER A 388 -27.86 -21.77 4.12
C SER A 388 -28.23 -20.87 5.28
N TYR A 389 -27.32 -19.97 5.65
CA TYR A 389 -27.54 -18.93 6.65
C TYR A 389 -27.95 -17.61 5.97
N ASP A 390 -29.11 -17.07 6.32
CA ASP A 390 -29.55 -15.73 5.90
C ASP A 390 -29.20 -14.73 7.01
N PRO A 391 -28.18 -13.87 6.84
CA PRO A 391 -27.57 -13.15 7.94
C PRO A 391 -28.29 -11.86 8.34
N PHE A 392 -29.37 -11.46 7.67
CA PHE A 392 -30.00 -10.16 7.89
C PHE A 392 -31.24 -10.21 8.76
N VAL A 393 -31.39 -9.13 9.53
CA VAL A 393 -32.69 -8.69 10.07
C VAL A 393 -33.15 -7.45 9.32
N THR A 394 -34.46 -7.17 9.31
CA THR A 394 -34.98 -5.94 8.71
C THR A 394 -35.26 -4.90 9.78
N VAL A 395 -34.63 -3.73 9.70
CA VAL A 395 -34.85 -2.60 10.61
C VAL A 395 -35.25 -1.39 9.78
N ARG A 396 -36.44 -0.82 10.03
CA ARG A 396 -36.96 0.35 9.29
C ARG A 396 -36.91 0.17 7.75
N GLY A 397 -37.14 -1.04 7.25
CA GLY A 397 -37.10 -1.36 5.82
C GLY A 397 -35.69 -1.52 5.22
N LEU A 398 -34.63 -1.52 6.04
CA LEU A 398 -33.25 -1.79 5.63
C LEU A 398 -32.83 -3.22 6.07
N PRO A 399 -32.21 -4.02 5.19
CA PRO A 399 -31.53 -5.26 5.58
C PRO A 399 -30.25 -4.92 6.34
N CYS A 400 -30.15 -5.41 7.58
CA CYS A 400 -29.08 -5.05 8.51
C CYS A 400 -28.46 -6.29 9.16
N TRP A 401 -27.18 -6.20 9.53
CA TRP A 401 -26.51 -7.27 10.27
C TRP A 401 -26.92 -7.23 11.75
N PRO A 402 -27.35 -8.33 12.38
CA PRO A 402 -27.64 -8.36 13.82
C PRO A 402 -26.35 -8.36 14.66
N SER A 403 -26.44 -7.86 15.89
CA SER A 403 -25.32 -7.86 16.87
C SER A 403 -25.05 -9.25 17.49
N GLU A 404 -25.96 -10.21 17.29
CA GLU A 404 -25.84 -11.61 17.67
C GLU A 404 -26.19 -12.52 16.48
N PRO A 405 -25.76 -13.79 16.47
CA PRO A 405 -26.26 -14.79 15.54
C PRO A 405 -27.79 -14.91 15.55
N LEU A 406 -28.37 -15.26 14.40
CA LEU A 406 -29.74 -15.73 14.31
C LEU A 406 -29.81 -17.17 14.78
N TRP A 407 -29.98 -17.32 16.10
CA TRP A 407 -29.86 -18.58 16.82
C TRP A 407 -30.82 -19.67 16.30
N ASP A 408 -32.00 -19.29 15.82
CA ASP A 408 -33.01 -20.19 15.24
C ASP A 408 -32.55 -20.87 13.94
N GLN A 409 -31.52 -20.33 13.28
CA GLN A 409 -30.92 -20.93 12.09
C GLN A 409 -29.79 -21.93 12.43
N LEU A 410 -29.51 -22.22 13.71
CA LEU A 410 -28.46 -23.14 14.16
C LEU A 410 -29.05 -24.40 14.80
N GLU A 411 -28.47 -25.58 14.55
CA GLU A 411 -29.00 -26.88 15.05
C GLU A 411 -29.20 -26.89 16.58
N ASN A 412 -28.28 -26.28 17.35
CA ASN A 412 -28.33 -26.18 18.81
C ASN A 412 -28.27 -24.72 19.28
N GLY A 413 -28.96 -23.81 18.58
CA GLY A 413 -28.85 -22.37 18.79
C GLY A 413 -29.13 -21.90 20.23
N GLU A 414 -30.16 -22.44 20.88
CA GLU A 414 -30.51 -22.06 22.25
C GLU A 414 -29.42 -22.45 23.27
N GLU A 415 -28.84 -23.65 23.12
CA GLU A 415 -27.74 -24.12 23.98
C GLU A 415 -26.48 -23.27 23.78
N LEU A 416 -26.14 -22.98 22.52
CA LEU A 416 -25.00 -22.13 22.17
C LEU A 416 -25.19 -20.72 22.75
N ARG A 417 -26.38 -20.15 22.62
CA ARG A 417 -26.71 -18.85 23.21
C ARG A 417 -26.55 -18.86 24.73
N ALA A 418 -27.11 -19.89 25.40
CA ALA A 418 -27.04 -20.02 26.85
C ALA A 418 -25.60 -20.21 27.38
N SER A 419 -24.70 -20.77 26.56
CA SER A 419 -23.28 -20.92 26.91
C SER A 419 -22.50 -19.60 26.92
N GLY A 420 -23.03 -18.54 26.30
CA GLY A 420 -22.33 -17.25 26.16
C GLY A 420 -21.17 -17.31 25.15
N ILE A 421 -21.20 -18.24 24.18
CA ILE A 421 -20.15 -18.36 23.17
C ILE A 421 -20.01 -17.09 22.34
N ASN A 422 -18.78 -16.62 22.17
CA ASN A 422 -18.45 -15.55 21.22
C ASN A 422 -17.81 -16.16 19.98
N PHE A 423 -18.55 -16.16 18.86
CA PHE A 423 -18.02 -16.68 17.59
C PHE A 423 -17.01 -15.75 16.90
N GLU A 424 -16.81 -14.53 17.38
CA GLU A 424 -15.81 -13.60 16.86
C GLU A 424 -14.49 -13.65 17.67
N HIS A 425 -14.37 -14.55 18.66
CA HIS A 425 -13.17 -14.73 19.50
C HIS A 425 -12.08 -15.58 18.82
N GLU A 426 -10.80 -15.21 19.02
CA GLU A 426 -9.64 -15.99 18.61
C GLU A 426 -8.96 -16.65 19.83
N ALA A 427 -8.67 -17.95 19.85
CA ALA A 427 -8.82 -18.95 18.79
C ALA A 427 -10.25 -19.51 18.71
N PRO A 428 -10.75 -19.80 17.49
CA PRO A 428 -12.10 -20.33 17.29
C PRO A 428 -12.25 -21.73 17.89
N THR A 429 -13.42 -22.01 18.48
CA THR A 429 -13.80 -23.32 18.99
C THR A 429 -14.86 -23.99 18.10
N GLY A 430 -14.88 -25.32 18.05
CA GLY A 430 -15.83 -26.07 17.23
C GLY A 430 -15.27 -27.35 16.62
N GLN A 431 -15.91 -27.83 15.55
CA GLN A 431 -15.53 -29.07 14.87
C GLN A 431 -14.42 -28.80 13.84
N PRO A 432 -13.24 -29.43 13.94
CA PRO A 432 -12.17 -29.23 12.97
C PRO A 432 -12.50 -29.88 11.62
N PHE A 433 -12.06 -29.23 10.54
CA PHE A 433 -12.06 -29.78 9.18
C PHE A 433 -10.90 -29.20 8.35
N THR A 434 -10.71 -29.67 7.12
CA THR A 434 -9.58 -29.25 6.28
C THR A 434 -10.01 -29.05 4.85
N LEU A 435 -9.56 -27.94 4.26
CA LEU A 435 -9.65 -27.69 2.82
C LEU A 435 -8.34 -28.14 2.17
N GLU A 436 -8.41 -28.88 1.07
CA GLU A 436 -7.26 -29.42 0.35
C GLU A 436 -7.16 -28.84 -1.07
N ARG A 437 -5.93 -28.45 -1.46
CA ARG A 437 -5.66 -27.91 -2.80
C ARG A 437 -6.01 -28.94 -3.89
N GLY A 438 -6.68 -28.51 -4.95
CA GLY A 438 -7.12 -29.33 -6.07
C GLY A 438 -8.42 -30.11 -5.81
N ARG A 439 -8.91 -30.16 -4.56
CA ARG A 439 -10.24 -30.67 -4.22
C ARG A 439 -11.19 -29.54 -3.85
N ASP A 440 -10.80 -28.75 -2.85
CA ASP A 440 -11.68 -27.74 -2.23
C ASP A 440 -11.33 -26.32 -2.69
N PHE A 441 -10.05 -26.06 -3.01
CA PHE A 441 -9.58 -24.79 -3.55
C PHE A 441 -8.39 -24.98 -4.49
N ASP A 442 -8.16 -24.05 -5.40
CA ASP A 442 -6.94 -23.96 -6.22
C ASP A 442 -6.14 -22.71 -5.87
N THR A 443 -6.83 -21.63 -5.53
CA THR A 443 -6.26 -20.33 -5.13
C THR A 443 -6.86 -19.87 -3.81
N LEU A 444 -6.04 -19.19 -3.02
CA LEU A 444 -6.37 -18.63 -1.73
C LEU A 444 -6.19 -17.11 -1.76
N ILE A 445 -7.23 -16.39 -1.34
CA ILE A 445 -7.14 -14.97 -0.97
C ILE A 445 -7.15 -14.91 0.57
N LEU A 446 -6.06 -14.40 1.14
CA LEU A 446 -5.93 -14.20 2.58
C LEU A 446 -6.31 -12.76 2.95
N GLY A 447 -7.49 -12.62 3.54
CA GLY A 447 -8.08 -11.36 4.00
C GLY A 447 -8.10 -11.16 5.51
N ALA A 448 -7.42 -12.02 6.26
CA ALA A 448 -7.29 -11.89 7.71
C ALA A 448 -6.48 -10.63 8.10
N SER A 449 -6.76 -10.06 9.27
CA SER A 449 -6.02 -8.90 9.80
C SER A 449 -4.60 -9.29 10.18
N MET A 450 -3.70 -8.30 10.21
CA MET A 450 -2.29 -8.49 10.59
C MET A 450 -2.13 -9.17 11.96
N GLY A 451 -3.00 -8.86 12.93
CA GLY A 451 -2.96 -9.45 14.26
C GLY A 451 -3.29 -10.95 14.30
N SER A 452 -4.05 -11.46 13.33
CA SER A 452 -4.37 -12.90 13.23
C SER A 452 -3.31 -13.71 12.46
N LEU A 453 -2.45 -13.04 11.68
CA LEU A 453 -1.46 -13.71 10.83
C LEU A 453 -0.39 -14.51 11.58
N PRO A 454 0.12 -14.10 12.76
CA PRO A 454 1.18 -14.83 13.46
C PRO A 454 0.84 -16.31 13.72
N TYR A 455 -0.41 -16.63 14.04
CA TYR A 455 -0.80 -18.04 14.24
C TYR A 455 -1.22 -18.71 12.94
N LEU A 456 -1.92 -18.00 12.03
CA LEU A 456 -2.37 -18.55 10.75
C LEU A 456 -1.22 -18.94 9.82
N THR A 457 -0.10 -18.23 9.88
CA THR A 457 0.96 -18.29 8.86
C THR A 457 2.31 -18.82 9.38
N LYS A 458 2.32 -19.55 10.50
CA LYS A 458 3.54 -20.13 11.11
C LYS A 458 4.44 -20.88 10.11
N ASP A 459 3.83 -21.68 9.23
CA ASP A 459 4.57 -22.42 8.19
C ASP A 459 5.24 -21.46 7.20
N LEU A 460 4.55 -20.38 6.81
CA LEU A 460 5.04 -19.38 5.86
C LEU A 460 6.18 -18.56 6.47
N ALA A 461 6.05 -18.14 7.72
CA ALA A 461 7.10 -17.44 8.45
C ALA A 461 8.36 -18.30 8.63
N LYS A 462 8.20 -19.61 8.82
CA LYS A 462 9.32 -20.56 8.88
C LYS A 462 9.99 -20.75 7.51
N ALA A 463 9.20 -20.75 6.44
CA ALA A 463 9.69 -20.99 5.08
C ALA A 463 10.23 -19.73 4.38
N SER A 464 9.82 -18.53 4.81
CA SER A 464 10.15 -17.27 4.14
C SER A 464 10.59 -16.19 5.15
N PRO A 465 11.85 -15.74 5.10
CA PRO A 465 12.34 -14.63 5.91
C PRO A 465 11.57 -13.32 5.70
N ARG A 466 10.98 -13.12 4.51
CA ARG A 466 10.11 -11.96 4.22
C ARG A 466 8.84 -11.99 5.05
N TRP A 467 8.17 -13.15 5.13
CA TRP A 467 7.00 -13.32 5.99
C TRP A 467 7.34 -13.10 7.45
N LYS A 468 8.43 -13.70 7.93
CA LYS A 468 8.87 -13.49 9.31
C LYS A 468 9.08 -12.00 9.61
N ARG A 469 9.80 -11.28 8.75
CA ARG A 469 10.03 -9.83 8.94
C ARG A 469 8.76 -9.01 8.86
N MET A 470 7.84 -9.31 7.94
CA MET A 470 6.55 -8.62 7.90
C MET A 470 5.79 -8.79 9.23
N LEU A 471 5.78 -10.01 9.78
CA LEU A 471 5.14 -10.31 11.07
C LEU A 471 5.81 -9.60 12.25
N ASP A 472 7.13 -9.45 12.22
CA ASP A 472 7.90 -8.80 13.28
C ASP A 472 7.78 -7.26 13.21
N GLU A 473 7.71 -6.67 12.01
CA GLU A 473 7.87 -5.22 11.78
C GLU A 473 6.55 -4.47 11.48
N VAL A 474 5.50 -5.16 11.02
CA VAL A 474 4.18 -4.53 10.77
C VAL A 474 3.33 -4.67 12.02
N GLN A 475 3.37 -3.62 12.84
CA GLN A 475 2.75 -3.60 14.17
C GLN A 475 1.24 -3.32 14.12
N THR A 476 0.56 -3.61 15.24
CA THR A 476 -0.86 -3.35 15.44
C THR A 476 -1.10 -2.79 16.85
N VAL A 477 -2.21 -2.10 17.05
CA VAL A 477 -2.60 -1.53 18.35
C VAL A 477 -4.06 -1.87 18.68
N GLY A 478 -4.36 -2.05 19.97
CA GLY A 478 -5.72 -2.11 20.45
C GLY A 478 -6.45 -0.77 20.32
N THR A 479 -7.78 -0.78 20.30
CA THR A 479 -8.58 0.46 20.28
C THR A 479 -9.78 0.42 21.20
N HIS A 480 -10.15 1.58 21.72
CA HIS A 480 -11.40 1.80 22.44
C HIS A 480 -12.52 2.20 21.50
N ALA A 481 -13.72 1.73 21.82
CA ALA A 481 -14.95 2.24 21.23
C ALA A 481 -16.01 2.38 22.33
N ALA A 482 -16.68 3.53 22.38
CA ALA A 482 -17.84 3.76 23.22
C ALA A 482 -18.93 4.51 22.45
N GLN A 483 -20.19 4.22 22.74
CA GLN A 483 -21.31 4.93 22.13
C GLN A 483 -22.33 5.29 23.20
N PHE A 484 -22.70 6.55 23.23
CA PHE A 484 -23.68 7.10 24.16
C PHE A 484 -24.93 7.56 23.42
N TRP A 485 -26.08 7.05 23.85
CA TRP A 485 -27.39 7.59 23.49
C TRP A 485 -27.80 8.54 24.61
N MET A 486 -28.14 9.78 24.26
CA MET A 486 -28.36 10.84 25.24
C MET A 486 -29.84 11.23 25.30
N THR A 487 -30.28 11.71 26.46
CA THR A 487 -31.64 12.25 26.65
C THR A 487 -31.84 13.62 26.01
N GLU A 488 -30.74 14.35 25.79
CA GLU A 488 -30.73 15.71 25.24
C GLU A 488 -29.91 15.77 23.93
N THR A 489 -30.12 16.83 23.14
CA THR A 489 -29.30 17.08 21.95
C THR A 489 -27.93 17.65 22.33
N ALA A 490 -26.90 17.47 21.49
CA ALA A 490 -25.58 18.07 21.74
C ALA A 490 -25.63 19.60 21.93
N ASP A 491 -26.50 20.30 21.20
CA ASP A 491 -26.70 21.74 21.35
C ASP A 491 -27.32 22.08 22.72
N ALA A 492 -28.32 21.32 23.19
CA ALA A 492 -28.90 21.48 24.52
C ALA A 492 -27.89 21.18 25.65
N LEU A 493 -26.99 20.23 25.40
CA LEU A 493 -25.84 19.90 26.26
C LEU A 493 -24.74 20.99 26.27
N GLY A 494 -24.90 22.06 25.50
CA GLY A 494 -24.01 23.23 25.50
C GLY A 494 -22.86 23.17 24.49
N TRP A 495 -22.83 22.15 23.60
CA TRP A 495 -21.72 21.98 22.66
C TRP A 495 -21.49 23.21 21.77
N ARG A 496 -22.57 23.77 21.21
CA ARG A 496 -22.48 24.97 20.37
C ARG A 496 -21.91 26.17 21.13
N ASP A 497 -22.28 26.33 22.40
CA ASP A 497 -21.79 27.43 23.24
C ASP A 497 -20.28 27.29 23.47
N VAL A 498 -19.80 26.07 23.77
CA VAL A 498 -18.36 25.78 23.90
C VAL A 498 -17.63 26.12 22.59
N VAL A 499 -18.16 25.73 21.43
CA VAL A 499 -17.54 26.05 20.14
C VAL A 499 -17.50 27.56 19.90
N GLN A 500 -18.54 28.31 20.28
CA GLN A 500 -18.59 29.77 20.14
C GLN A 500 -17.55 30.50 20.98
N THR A 501 -17.06 29.92 22.08
CA THR A 501 -16.06 30.58 22.95
C THR A 501 -14.69 30.80 22.27
N SER A 502 -14.32 29.92 21.34
CA SER A 502 -12.97 29.86 20.75
C SER A 502 -12.97 29.85 19.22
N ASN A 503 -14.13 30.14 18.62
CA ASN A 503 -14.29 30.27 17.17
C ASN A 503 -15.22 31.45 16.84
N PRO A 504 -14.95 32.17 15.75
CA PRO A 504 -15.79 33.28 15.33
C PRO A 504 -17.20 32.76 14.92
N PRO A 505 -18.29 33.44 15.30
CA PRO A 505 -19.65 33.02 14.97
C PRO A 505 -19.88 32.79 13.48
N GLU A 506 -19.22 33.57 12.61
CA GLU A 506 -19.35 33.48 11.15
C GLU A 506 -18.76 32.19 10.57
N ALA A 507 -17.83 31.54 11.28
CA ALA A 507 -17.23 30.28 10.85
C ALA A 507 -18.05 29.05 11.26
N ILE A 508 -18.98 29.21 12.20
CA ILE A 508 -19.76 28.09 12.74
C ILE A 508 -20.91 27.75 11.78
N PRO A 509 -21.02 26.50 11.29
CA PRO A 509 -22.08 26.10 10.37
C PRO A 509 -23.50 26.36 10.90
N ASN A 510 -24.38 26.80 10.00
CA ASN A 510 -25.82 26.91 10.24
C ASN A 510 -26.48 25.52 10.21
N GLY A 511 -27.38 25.23 11.15
CA GLY A 511 -27.99 23.89 11.33
C GLY A 511 -27.29 23.06 12.41
N PRO A 512 -27.64 21.78 12.61
CA PRO A 512 -27.05 20.97 13.68
C PRO A 512 -25.54 20.88 13.48
N LEU A 513 -24.77 21.17 14.54
CA LEU A 513 -23.32 21.24 14.50
C LEU A 513 -22.72 19.82 14.48
N ARG A 514 -22.59 19.26 13.28
CA ARG A 514 -22.10 17.89 13.09
C ARG A 514 -20.65 17.79 13.53
N THR A 515 -20.38 17.00 14.55
CA THR A 515 -19.08 16.97 15.20
C THR A 515 -18.27 15.75 14.78
N VAL A 516 -17.01 15.98 14.47
CA VAL A 516 -15.91 15.02 14.52
C VAL A 516 -14.73 15.78 15.13
N ILE A 517 -14.45 15.54 16.41
CA ILE A 517 -13.37 16.16 17.16
C ILE A 517 -12.35 15.10 17.59
N THR A 518 -11.07 15.45 17.61
CA THR A 518 -9.97 14.59 18.08
C THR A 518 -8.98 15.36 18.94
N GLY A 519 -8.10 14.66 19.66
CA GLY A 519 -7.06 15.23 20.51
C GLY A 519 -7.54 15.64 21.90
N PHE A 520 -8.71 15.12 22.32
CA PHE A 520 -9.27 15.35 23.64
C PHE A 520 -8.61 14.43 24.70
N ALA A 521 -9.19 14.33 25.90
CA ALA A 521 -8.65 13.53 26.99
C ALA A 521 -8.89 12.02 26.80
N GLU A 522 -7.90 11.20 27.16
CA GLU A 522 -8.01 9.74 27.27
C GLU A 522 -8.96 9.31 28.40
N PRO A 523 -9.67 8.18 28.27
CA PRO A 523 -9.48 7.11 27.28
C PRO A 523 -10.37 7.23 26.02
N LEU A 524 -10.97 8.41 25.77
CA LEU A 524 -11.86 8.68 24.64
C LEU A 524 -11.53 10.05 24.01
N ASP A 525 -10.43 10.10 23.25
CA ASP A 525 -9.89 11.34 22.69
C ASP A 525 -10.61 11.86 21.43
N THR A 526 -11.41 11.01 20.79
CA THR A 526 -12.10 11.30 19.53
C THR A 526 -13.61 11.12 19.70
N TRP A 527 -14.40 12.12 19.30
CA TRP A 527 -15.86 12.08 19.32
C TRP A 527 -16.47 12.44 17.97
N ALA A 528 -17.42 11.62 17.51
CA ALA A 528 -18.33 11.96 16.43
C ALA A 528 -19.79 12.02 16.90
N ASP A 529 -20.49 13.11 16.59
CA ASP A 529 -21.94 13.19 16.72
C ASP A 529 -22.57 12.33 15.62
N MET A 530 -23.32 11.31 15.99
CA MET A 530 -23.95 10.34 15.09
C MET A 530 -25.49 10.38 15.17
N SER A 531 -26.06 11.49 15.68
CA SER A 531 -27.51 11.64 15.89
C SER A 531 -28.35 11.47 14.61
N HIS A 532 -27.75 11.66 13.43
CA HIS A 532 -28.42 11.38 12.14
C HIS A 532 -28.73 9.89 11.94
N LEU A 533 -28.18 9.00 12.76
CA LEU A 533 -28.47 7.56 12.74
C LEU A 533 -29.74 7.18 13.51
N LEU A 534 -30.31 8.06 14.35
CA LEU A 534 -31.55 7.78 15.09
C LEU A 534 -32.70 7.39 14.17
N ASP A 535 -32.77 7.99 12.98
CA ASP A 535 -33.75 7.66 11.92
C ASP A 535 -33.60 6.22 11.38
N ARG A 536 -32.49 5.55 11.70
CA ARG A 536 -32.19 4.17 11.31
C ARG A 536 -32.30 3.18 12.47
N GLU A 537 -32.66 3.64 13.66
CA GLU A 537 -32.89 2.80 14.83
C GLU A 537 -34.41 2.67 15.08
N ASP A 538 -34.81 1.72 15.92
CA ASP A 538 -36.20 1.40 16.22
C ASP A 538 -36.53 1.61 17.71
N TRP A 539 -36.33 2.85 18.17
CA TRP A 539 -36.61 3.24 19.55
C TRP A 539 -38.12 3.41 19.82
N PRO A 540 -38.59 3.10 21.04
CA PRO A 540 -39.90 3.51 21.50
C PRO A 540 -39.98 5.04 21.62
N ASN A 541 -41.19 5.60 21.67
CA ASN A 541 -41.40 7.05 21.84
C ASN A 541 -41.71 7.37 23.32
N PRO A 542 -40.94 8.25 24.02
CA PRO A 542 -39.76 8.96 23.52
C PRO A 542 -38.50 8.08 23.44
N GLY A 543 -37.74 8.31 22.38
CA GLY A 543 -36.42 7.71 22.15
C GLY A 543 -35.29 8.65 22.57
N PRO A 544 -34.03 8.27 22.36
CA PRO A 544 -32.88 9.15 22.58
C PRO A 544 -32.92 10.37 21.65
N ALA A 545 -32.41 11.49 22.15
CA ALA A 545 -32.38 12.77 21.41
C ALA A 545 -31.08 12.97 20.61
N SER A 546 -29.99 12.35 21.03
CA SER A 546 -28.73 12.36 20.28
C SER A 546 -27.89 11.10 20.50
N ILE A 547 -26.89 10.91 19.64
CA ILE A 547 -25.94 9.80 19.69
C ILE A 547 -24.51 10.35 19.59
N ALA A 548 -23.63 9.90 20.47
CA ALA A 548 -22.21 10.24 20.48
C ALA A 548 -21.35 8.99 20.38
N TYR A 549 -20.53 8.89 19.33
CA TYR A 549 -19.57 7.79 19.16
C TYR A 549 -18.18 8.27 19.52
N PHE A 550 -17.48 7.51 20.35
CA PHE A 550 -16.13 7.79 20.79
C PHE A 550 -15.17 6.66 20.43
N CYS A 551 -13.91 7.02 20.17
CA CYS A 551 -12.81 6.08 20.06
C CYS A 551 -11.49 6.69 20.53
N ALA A 552 -10.51 5.82 20.76
CA ALA A 552 -9.12 6.16 21.11
C ALA A 552 -8.22 4.93 20.86
N PRO A 553 -6.89 5.07 20.82
CA PRO A 553 -6.02 3.92 21.04
C PRO A 553 -6.28 3.29 22.43
N ALA A 554 -6.10 1.97 22.55
CA ALA A 554 -6.24 1.26 23.83
C ALA A 554 -4.89 0.69 24.27
N PRO A 555 -4.48 0.91 25.53
CA PRO A 555 -3.33 0.25 26.15
C PRO A 555 -3.34 -1.27 25.97
N ASP A 556 -2.27 -1.83 25.42
CA ASP A 556 -2.20 -3.26 25.12
C ASP A 556 -2.37 -4.13 26.38
N GLY A 557 -3.29 -5.09 26.29
CA GLY A 557 -3.62 -6.02 27.38
C GLY A 557 -4.76 -5.56 28.30
N GLU A 558 -5.29 -4.35 28.10
CA GLU A 558 -6.45 -3.87 28.84
C GLU A 558 -7.71 -4.71 28.57
N THR A 559 -8.50 -4.90 29.63
CA THR A 559 -9.78 -5.61 29.60
C THR A 559 -10.97 -4.66 29.61
N LEU A 560 -12.12 -5.12 29.10
CA LEU A 560 -13.36 -4.31 29.12
C LEU A 560 -13.77 -3.84 30.53
N PRO A 561 -13.65 -4.64 31.61
CA PRO A 561 -13.91 -4.14 32.96
C PRO A 561 -13.00 -3.01 33.42
N GLU A 562 -11.71 -3.05 33.07
CA GLU A 562 -10.74 -1.99 33.38
C GLU A 562 -11.10 -0.71 32.62
N PHE A 563 -11.30 -0.81 31.31
CA PHE A 563 -11.76 0.32 30.49
C PHE A 563 -13.07 0.93 31.00
N ARG A 564 -14.03 0.11 31.46
CA ARG A 564 -15.29 0.61 32.02
C ARG A 564 -15.11 1.38 33.33
N ALA A 565 -14.10 1.06 34.14
CA ALA A 565 -13.79 1.81 35.34
C ALA A 565 -13.21 3.19 34.97
N ASP A 566 -12.26 3.23 34.05
CA ASP A 566 -11.63 4.47 33.56
C ASP A 566 -12.64 5.35 32.82
N LEU A 567 -13.54 4.75 32.05
CA LEU A 567 -14.65 5.42 31.38
C LEU A 567 -15.60 6.11 32.37
N ALA A 568 -15.88 5.50 33.52
CA ALA A 568 -16.72 6.09 34.55
C ALA A 568 -16.06 7.35 35.12
N GLN A 569 -14.78 7.28 35.46
CA GLN A 569 -14.01 8.43 35.94
C GLN A 569 -13.96 9.54 34.89
N TRP A 570 -13.65 9.20 33.64
CA TRP A 570 -13.57 10.16 32.54
C TRP A 570 -14.91 10.85 32.27
N THR A 571 -16.03 10.12 32.37
CA THR A 571 -17.37 10.67 32.21
C THR A 571 -17.69 11.70 33.29
N GLU A 572 -17.19 11.50 34.51
CA GLU A 572 -17.37 12.45 35.62
C GLU A 572 -16.47 13.69 35.49
N THR A 573 -15.23 13.53 35.01
CA THR A 573 -14.22 14.60 35.06
C THR A 573 -14.01 15.35 33.75
N GLU A 574 -14.07 14.66 32.60
CA GLU A 574 -13.72 15.22 31.30
C GLU A 574 -14.94 15.50 30.42
N LEU A 575 -15.95 14.64 30.43
CA LEU A 575 -17.16 14.83 29.61
C LEU A 575 -17.88 16.18 29.84
N PRO A 576 -17.99 16.71 31.08
CA PRO A 576 -18.57 18.04 31.32
C PRO A 576 -17.80 19.19 30.64
N LYS A 577 -16.54 18.99 30.26
CA LYS A 577 -15.75 19.99 29.52
C LYS A 577 -16.14 20.06 28.04
N LEU A 578 -16.71 18.98 27.47
CA LEU A 578 -17.33 18.99 26.14
C LEU A 578 -18.79 19.45 26.22
N TRP A 579 -19.51 19.03 27.26
CA TRP A 579 -20.95 19.22 27.45
C TRP A 579 -21.24 19.90 28.80
N PRO A 580 -21.06 21.23 28.91
CA PRO A 580 -21.15 21.94 30.18
C PRO A 580 -22.55 21.99 30.78
N ASN A 581 -23.60 21.72 29.98
CA ASN A 581 -24.98 21.71 30.46
C ASN A 581 -25.46 20.30 30.81
N LEU A 582 -24.55 19.36 31.10
CA LEU A 582 -24.93 18.04 31.63
C LEU A 582 -25.74 18.21 32.92
N PRO A 583 -26.91 17.55 33.05
CA PRO A 583 -27.73 17.64 34.24
C PRO A 583 -27.02 17.06 35.48
N ASP A 584 -26.92 17.86 36.56
CA ASP A 584 -26.27 17.49 37.83
C ASP A 584 -26.93 16.30 38.56
N VAL A 585 -28.20 15.97 38.26
CA VAL A 585 -29.02 15.10 39.14
C VAL A 585 -29.95 14.11 38.41
N ALA A 586 -29.83 13.97 37.09
CA ALA A 586 -30.53 12.93 36.34
C ALA A 586 -29.57 12.36 35.30
N ASP A 587 -29.36 11.06 35.35
CA ASP A 587 -28.62 10.27 34.35
C ASP A 587 -28.82 10.82 32.92
N PRO A 588 -27.81 11.46 32.28
CA PRO A 588 -27.94 12.10 30.97
C PRO A 588 -28.04 11.07 29.84
N PHE A 589 -27.87 9.79 30.17
CA PHE A 589 -27.88 8.69 29.23
C PHE A 589 -29.29 8.13 29.05
N TYR A 590 -29.59 7.74 27.82
CA TYR A 590 -30.79 7.01 27.46
C TYR A 590 -30.52 5.49 27.46
N PRO A 591 -31.43 4.67 28.00
CA PRO A 591 -32.62 5.07 28.75
C PRO A 591 -32.25 5.52 30.17
N PRO A 592 -33.00 6.47 30.76
CA PRO A 592 -32.69 6.99 32.10
C PRO A 592 -32.67 5.90 33.17
N GLY A 593 -31.73 6.00 34.11
CA GLY A 593 -31.60 5.11 35.27
C GLY A 593 -30.70 3.90 35.07
N ARG A 594 -30.11 3.73 33.88
CA ARG A 594 -29.12 2.66 33.60
C ARG A 594 -27.68 3.17 33.57
N GLY A 595 -27.46 4.48 33.48
CA GLY A 595 -26.14 5.09 33.37
C GLY A 595 -25.30 4.48 32.24
N LEU A 596 -23.99 4.40 32.48
CA LEU A 596 -23.03 3.77 31.56
C LEU A 596 -23.29 2.27 31.32
N ALA A 597 -24.01 1.58 32.21
CA ALA A 597 -24.40 0.18 31.98
C ALA A 597 -25.49 0.03 30.90
N GLY A 598 -26.20 1.11 30.57
CA GLY A 598 -27.09 1.18 29.40
C GLY A 598 -26.35 1.45 28.08
N GLN A 599 -25.08 1.86 28.16
CA GLN A 599 -24.31 2.32 27.01
C GLN A 599 -23.41 1.23 26.42
N TYR A 600 -23.00 1.42 25.17
CA TYR A 600 -22.13 0.48 24.47
C TYR A 600 -20.66 0.85 24.69
N ALA A 601 -19.83 -0.14 25.05
CA ALA A 601 -18.39 0.04 25.21
C ALA A 601 -17.68 -1.27 24.85
N ARG A 602 -16.52 -1.15 24.19
CA ARG A 602 -15.69 -2.24 23.69
C ARG A 602 -14.21 -1.88 23.76
N VAL A 603 -13.39 -2.88 24.01
CA VAL A 603 -11.93 -2.84 23.84
C VAL A 603 -11.56 -3.85 22.75
N ASN A 604 -10.96 -3.37 21.67
CA ASN A 604 -10.64 -4.16 20.48
C ASN A 604 -9.22 -4.73 20.61
N MET A 605 -9.09 -5.92 21.21
CA MET A 605 -7.79 -6.52 21.52
C MET A 605 -7.47 -7.78 20.72
N GLU A 606 -8.48 -8.42 20.12
CA GLU A 606 -8.27 -9.65 19.35
C GLU A 606 -7.51 -9.39 18.05
N GLY A 607 -6.76 -10.37 17.57
CA GLY A 607 -5.92 -10.23 16.37
C GLY A 607 -6.68 -9.68 15.15
N SER A 608 -7.92 -10.11 14.96
CA SER A 608 -8.80 -9.64 13.89
C SER A 608 -9.33 -8.21 14.04
N GLU A 609 -9.35 -7.68 15.26
CA GLU A 609 -9.94 -6.39 15.65
C GLU A 609 -8.92 -5.25 15.65
N ARG A 610 -7.67 -5.57 16.00
CA ARG A 610 -6.59 -4.59 16.18
C ARG A 610 -6.35 -3.74 14.95
N TYR A 611 -6.13 -2.44 15.18
CA TYR A 611 -5.78 -1.50 14.13
C TYR A 611 -4.35 -1.74 13.63
N VAL A 612 -4.13 -1.64 12.32
CA VAL A 612 -2.82 -1.89 11.70
C VAL A 612 -2.03 -0.59 11.61
N LEU A 613 -0.91 -0.52 12.32
CA LEU A 613 -0.08 0.68 12.39
C LEU A 613 0.79 0.86 11.15
N SER A 614 1.09 2.12 10.84
CA SER A 614 2.03 2.52 9.78
C SER A 614 3.29 3.13 10.39
N THR A 615 3.94 2.39 11.28
CA THR A 615 5.15 2.83 11.97
C THR A 615 6.29 3.08 10.98
N ALA A 616 7.25 3.91 11.41
CA ALA A 616 8.47 4.15 10.66
C ALA A 616 9.16 2.81 10.32
N GLY A 617 9.60 2.67 9.07
CA GLY A 617 10.24 1.48 8.53
C GLY A 617 9.27 0.39 8.04
N SER A 618 8.05 0.32 8.58
CA SER A 618 7.12 -0.79 8.31
C SER A 618 6.81 -1.00 6.82
N VAL A 619 6.77 0.08 6.01
CA VAL A 619 6.50 0.02 4.57
C VAL A 619 7.47 -0.90 3.81
N PHE A 620 8.73 -1.00 4.27
CA PHE A 620 9.76 -1.79 3.60
C PHE A 620 9.60 -3.30 3.84
N HIS A 621 8.79 -3.68 4.83
CA HIS A 621 8.55 -5.05 5.24
C HIS A 621 7.17 -5.58 4.83
N ARG A 622 6.27 -4.70 4.38
CA ARG A 622 4.95 -5.10 3.87
C ARG A 622 5.08 -5.84 2.55
N LEU A 623 4.41 -6.99 2.46
CA LEU A 623 4.26 -7.73 1.20
C LEU A 623 3.17 -7.09 0.35
N ALA A 624 3.41 -6.96 -0.96
CA ALA A 624 2.36 -6.60 -1.91
C ALA A 624 1.38 -7.78 -2.12
N PRO A 625 0.15 -7.50 -2.61
CA PRO A 625 -0.89 -8.52 -2.82
C PRO A 625 -0.49 -9.77 -3.60
N ASP A 626 0.45 -9.67 -4.53
CA ASP A 626 1.00 -10.73 -5.38
C ASP A 626 2.39 -11.23 -4.94
N GLU A 627 2.97 -10.62 -3.91
CA GLU A 627 4.32 -10.91 -3.41
C GLU A 627 4.31 -11.83 -2.17
N SER A 628 3.29 -12.68 -2.03
CA SER A 628 3.25 -13.67 -0.95
C SER A 628 4.43 -14.65 -1.01
N GLY A 629 5.10 -14.81 -2.16
CA GLY A 629 6.14 -15.81 -2.34
C GLY A 629 5.60 -17.24 -2.41
N PHE A 630 4.27 -17.42 -2.58
CA PHE A 630 3.60 -18.70 -2.75
C PHE A 630 2.65 -18.65 -3.97
N ASP A 631 2.68 -19.68 -4.83
CA ASP A 631 2.09 -19.68 -6.19
C ASP A 631 0.59 -19.40 -6.23
N ASN A 632 -0.11 -19.80 -5.17
CA ASN A 632 -1.57 -19.80 -5.12
C ASN A 632 -2.13 -19.01 -3.95
N LEU A 633 -1.32 -18.14 -3.34
CA LEU A 633 -1.71 -17.29 -2.21
C LEU A 633 -1.61 -15.81 -2.61
N TYR A 634 -2.71 -15.10 -2.47
CA TYR A 634 -2.80 -13.66 -2.71
C TYR A 634 -3.29 -12.96 -1.45
N LEU A 635 -2.79 -11.75 -1.21
CA LEU A 635 -2.97 -11.04 0.05
C LEU A 635 -3.93 -9.87 -0.17
N ALA A 636 -4.90 -9.69 0.75
CA ALA A 636 -5.88 -8.62 0.64
C ALA A 636 -6.16 -7.97 2.00
N GLY A 637 -5.56 -6.81 2.27
CA GLY A 637 -5.73 -6.10 3.53
C GLY A 637 -4.96 -4.77 3.58
N ASP A 638 -5.33 -3.90 4.51
CA ASP A 638 -4.66 -2.62 4.77
C ASP A 638 -3.23 -2.77 5.33
N TRP A 639 -2.85 -3.98 5.72
CA TRP A 639 -1.50 -4.36 6.12
C TRP A 639 -0.55 -4.62 4.93
N THR A 640 -1.08 -4.86 3.72
CA THR A 640 -0.25 -5.10 2.53
C THR A 640 0.39 -3.80 2.02
N ARG A 641 1.44 -3.94 1.19
CA ARG A 641 2.05 -2.80 0.51
C ARG A 641 1.11 -2.28 -0.57
N CYS A 642 0.80 -0.99 -0.53
CA CYS A 642 0.01 -0.31 -1.54
C CYS A 642 0.47 1.15 -1.69
N GLY A 643 -0.19 1.91 -2.57
CA GLY A 643 0.18 3.31 -2.76
C GLY A 643 -0.23 4.26 -1.63
N LEU A 644 -0.89 3.78 -0.57
CA LEU A 644 -1.24 4.60 0.61
C LEU A 644 -0.51 4.16 1.88
N ASN A 645 -0.35 2.85 2.12
CA ASN A 645 0.32 2.23 3.27
C ASN A 645 -0.23 2.66 4.64
N ALA A 646 -1.52 2.97 4.74
CA ALA A 646 -2.20 3.36 6.00
C ALA A 646 -3.30 2.36 6.36
N GLY A 647 -3.52 2.10 7.65
CA GLY A 647 -4.64 1.30 8.17
C GLY A 647 -6.01 1.92 7.87
N CYS A 648 -6.54 1.77 6.67
CA CYS A 648 -7.79 2.43 6.28
C CYS A 648 -8.52 1.71 5.15
N VAL A 649 -9.79 2.10 4.96
CA VAL A 649 -10.68 1.55 3.91
C VAL A 649 -10.07 1.66 2.51
N GLU A 650 -9.47 2.81 2.18
CA GLU A 650 -8.88 3.03 0.86
C GLU A 650 -7.70 2.09 0.60
N ALA A 651 -6.79 1.91 1.57
CA ALA A 651 -5.65 1.01 1.44
C ALA A 651 -6.11 -0.46 1.31
N ALA A 652 -7.08 -0.89 2.13
CA ALA A 652 -7.68 -2.22 2.01
C ALA A 652 -8.33 -2.43 0.64
N THR A 653 -9.03 -1.42 0.11
CA THR A 653 -9.64 -1.47 -1.22
C THR A 653 -8.57 -1.59 -2.31
N MET A 654 -7.52 -0.77 -2.26
CA MET A 654 -6.40 -0.82 -3.22
C MET A 654 -5.72 -2.20 -3.20
N SER A 655 -5.51 -2.77 -2.01
CA SER A 655 -4.98 -4.11 -1.82
C SER A 655 -5.87 -5.18 -2.46
N GLY A 656 -7.18 -5.14 -2.20
CA GLY A 656 -8.12 -6.08 -2.78
C GLY A 656 -8.18 -6.01 -4.31
N LEU A 657 -8.20 -4.81 -4.89
CA LEU A 657 -8.17 -4.63 -6.35
C LEU A 657 -6.86 -5.17 -6.95
N ALA A 658 -5.73 -4.96 -6.28
CA ALA A 658 -4.44 -5.50 -6.73
C ALA A 658 -4.39 -7.04 -6.64
N ALA A 659 -4.96 -7.64 -5.59
CA ALA A 659 -5.13 -9.10 -5.52
C ALA A 659 -6.01 -9.63 -6.67
N ALA A 660 -7.11 -8.95 -6.98
CA ALA A 660 -7.97 -9.31 -8.11
C ALA A 660 -7.24 -9.21 -9.46
N ASN A 661 -6.47 -8.15 -9.69
CA ASN A 661 -5.62 -8.01 -10.89
C ASN A 661 -4.62 -9.16 -11.01
N ALA A 662 -3.94 -9.50 -9.92
CA ALA A 662 -2.94 -10.56 -9.91
C ALA A 662 -3.52 -11.96 -10.15
N ILE A 663 -4.76 -12.21 -9.73
CA ILE A 663 -5.45 -13.50 -9.96
C ILE A 663 -6.03 -13.59 -11.37
N SER A 664 -6.61 -12.48 -11.85
CA SER A 664 -7.36 -12.46 -13.12
C SER A 664 -6.51 -12.10 -14.33
N GLY A 665 -5.34 -11.49 -14.13
CA GLY A 665 -4.54 -10.87 -15.21
C GLY A 665 -5.18 -9.60 -15.77
N GLN A 666 -6.24 -9.07 -15.14
CA GLN A 666 -6.88 -7.83 -15.55
C GLN A 666 -6.11 -6.60 -15.09
N ASN A 667 -6.44 -5.47 -15.72
CA ASN A 667 -5.93 -4.16 -15.34
C ASN A 667 -7.07 -3.30 -14.76
N LEU A 668 -7.65 -3.73 -13.65
CA LEU A 668 -8.58 -2.91 -12.88
C LEU A 668 -7.86 -1.66 -12.40
N PRO A 669 -8.44 -0.46 -12.58
CA PRO A 669 -7.77 0.79 -12.22
C PRO A 669 -7.54 0.88 -10.71
N ILE A 670 -6.33 1.24 -10.29
CA ILE A 670 -6.00 1.50 -8.87
C ILE A 670 -5.44 2.91 -8.78
N ASN A 671 -6.31 3.87 -8.46
CA ASN A 671 -5.93 5.27 -8.40
C ASN A 671 -4.98 5.51 -7.23
N GLY A 672 -3.82 6.09 -7.52
CA GLY A 672 -2.78 6.30 -6.51
C GLY A 672 -2.07 5.02 -6.09
N GLY A 673 -2.11 3.94 -6.88
CA GLY A 673 -1.33 2.72 -6.63
C GLY A 673 0.18 2.94 -6.56
N ALA A 674 0.67 4.05 -7.10
CA ALA A 674 2.02 4.57 -6.90
C ALA A 674 1.99 6.12 -6.92
N ASP A 675 2.95 6.76 -6.23
CA ASP A 675 3.09 8.23 -6.24
C ASP A 675 3.59 8.78 -7.58
N ILE A 676 4.36 7.95 -8.29
CA ILE A 676 5.02 8.25 -9.55
C ILE A 676 4.78 7.05 -10.47
N SER A 677 4.29 7.28 -11.68
CA SER A 677 3.87 6.21 -12.59
C SER A 677 5.00 5.22 -12.90
N SER A 678 4.65 3.96 -13.22
CA SER A 678 5.57 2.83 -13.39
C SER A 678 6.59 2.97 -14.52
N ASN A 679 6.33 3.83 -15.51
CA ASN A 679 7.36 4.29 -16.46
C ASN A 679 8.47 5.14 -15.79
N SER A 680 8.41 5.25 -14.46
CA SER A 680 9.26 6.09 -13.60
C SER A 680 9.31 5.60 -12.12
N THR A 681 8.98 4.36 -11.79
CA THR A 681 9.05 3.87 -10.39
C THR A 681 10.49 3.62 -9.92
N ILE A 682 10.91 4.40 -8.93
CA ILE A 682 12.26 4.45 -8.34
C ILE A 682 12.50 3.45 -7.19
N ALA A 683 11.56 2.53 -6.89
CA ALA A 683 11.86 1.44 -5.94
C ALA A 683 13.06 0.59 -6.42
N SER A 684 13.20 0.40 -7.73
CA SER A 684 14.38 -0.19 -8.38
C SER A 684 15.57 0.79 -8.48
N THR A 685 15.30 2.11 -8.58
CA THR A 685 16.36 3.11 -8.82
C THR A 685 17.21 3.43 -7.59
N ALA A 686 16.70 3.18 -6.38
CA ALA A 686 17.52 3.11 -5.17
C ALA A 686 18.62 2.04 -5.29
N LYS A 687 18.24 0.86 -5.78
CA LYS A 687 19.11 -0.32 -5.95
C LYS A 687 20.09 -0.18 -7.12
N TYR A 688 19.87 0.78 -8.04
CA TYR A 688 20.83 1.09 -9.11
C TYR A 688 21.97 2.04 -8.68
N GLN A 689 21.98 2.56 -7.45
CA GLN A 689 23.08 3.41 -6.97
C GLN A 689 24.29 2.55 -6.62
N SER A 690 25.14 2.26 -7.62
CA SER A 690 26.47 1.71 -7.37
C SER A 690 27.45 2.85 -7.06
N LEU A 691 28.21 2.72 -5.97
CA LEU A 691 29.38 3.57 -5.64
C LEU A 691 30.61 3.22 -6.52
N SER A 692 30.41 2.92 -7.81
CA SER A 692 31.49 2.53 -8.72
C SER A 692 32.22 3.75 -9.29
N ALA A 693 33.54 3.62 -9.48
CA ALA A 693 34.42 4.65 -10.07
C ALA A 693 34.06 5.00 -11.53
N THR A 694 33.25 4.19 -12.22
CA THR A 694 32.73 4.44 -13.58
C THR A 694 31.54 5.42 -13.64
N ALA A 695 31.29 6.16 -12.55
CA ALA A 695 30.28 7.23 -12.50
C ALA A 695 30.75 8.54 -13.17
N ALA A 696 32.06 8.74 -13.35
CA ALA A 696 32.60 9.93 -14.00
C ALA A 696 32.27 9.93 -15.50
N GLY A 697 31.74 11.04 -16.02
CA GLY A 697 31.50 11.21 -17.45
C GLY A 697 32.78 11.54 -18.21
N TRP A 698 32.78 11.32 -19.53
CA TRP A 698 33.80 11.87 -20.41
C TRP A 698 33.98 13.38 -20.14
N PRO A 699 35.22 13.91 -20.06
CA PRO A 699 36.50 13.27 -20.40
C PRO A 699 37.27 12.64 -19.22
N LEU A 700 36.66 12.52 -18.04
CA LEU A 700 37.35 12.01 -16.84
C LEU A 700 37.53 10.48 -16.85
N ASP A 701 36.77 9.77 -17.68
CA ASP A 701 36.80 8.31 -17.86
C ASP A 701 36.70 7.96 -19.36
N GLY A 702 37.06 6.73 -19.74
CA GLY A 702 37.16 6.29 -21.14
C GLY A 702 35.84 6.27 -21.92
N PHE A 703 35.93 5.96 -23.22
CA PHE A 703 34.74 5.71 -24.06
C PHE A 703 34.16 4.32 -23.76
N TYR A 704 32.89 4.23 -23.40
CA TYR A 704 32.18 2.96 -23.19
C TYR A 704 30.66 3.16 -23.31
N ALA A 705 29.89 2.09 -23.50
CA ALA A 705 28.45 2.14 -23.35
C ALA A 705 28.06 1.90 -21.88
N LYS A 706 27.00 2.55 -21.41
CA LYS A 706 26.49 2.37 -20.05
C LYS A 706 24.97 2.43 -20.01
N GLY A 707 24.39 1.82 -18.99
CA GLY A 707 22.96 1.83 -18.74
C GLY A 707 22.63 1.29 -17.36
N LYS A 708 21.33 1.15 -17.12
CA LYS A 708 20.78 0.44 -15.97
C LYS A 708 19.95 -0.72 -16.49
N MET A 709 19.91 -1.82 -15.74
CA MET A 709 19.03 -2.94 -16.04
C MET A 709 18.39 -3.51 -14.78
N THR A 710 17.14 -3.95 -14.93
CA THR A 710 16.57 -4.96 -14.05
C THR A 710 15.93 -6.04 -14.90
N GLY A 711 15.98 -7.27 -14.41
CA GLY A 711 15.42 -8.38 -15.14
C GLY A 711 15.63 -9.68 -14.42
N TRP A 712 15.10 -10.72 -15.04
CA TRP A 712 15.17 -12.07 -14.55
C TRP A 712 16.28 -12.81 -15.27
N PHE A 713 17.13 -13.48 -14.50
CA PHE A 713 18.14 -14.40 -15.02
C PHE A 713 17.76 -15.80 -14.58
N MET A 714 17.90 -16.76 -15.50
CA MET A 714 17.77 -18.17 -15.20
C MET A 714 18.82 -18.97 -15.97
N PHE A 715 19.19 -20.11 -15.38
CA PHE A 715 20.14 -21.04 -15.96
C PHE A 715 19.59 -22.45 -15.92
N TYR A 716 19.83 -23.21 -16.98
CA TYR A 716 19.47 -24.62 -17.07
C TYR A 716 20.55 -25.40 -17.83
N ALA A 717 20.54 -26.71 -17.69
CA ALA A 717 21.50 -27.60 -18.34
C ALA A 717 20.91 -28.13 -19.65
N MET A 718 21.71 -28.14 -20.71
CA MET A 718 21.39 -28.77 -22.00
C MET A 718 22.43 -29.83 -22.36
N PRO A 719 22.08 -30.89 -23.12
CA PRO A 719 23.05 -31.87 -23.59
C PRO A 719 24.20 -31.18 -24.33
N ARG A 720 25.44 -31.49 -23.95
CA ARG A 720 26.64 -30.81 -24.45
C ARG A 720 26.72 -30.83 -25.98
N ALA A 721 26.38 -31.96 -26.60
CA ALA A 721 26.37 -32.10 -28.06
C ALA A 721 25.37 -31.17 -28.76
N GLU A 722 24.21 -30.93 -28.14
CA GLU A 722 23.22 -29.99 -28.66
C GLU A 722 23.72 -28.55 -28.55
N VAL A 723 24.32 -28.19 -27.40
CA VAL A 723 24.89 -26.84 -27.21
C VAL A 723 26.06 -26.58 -28.16
N GLU A 724 26.90 -27.58 -28.43
CA GLU A 724 28.02 -27.46 -29.37
C GLU A 724 27.51 -27.17 -30.79
N ALA A 725 26.40 -27.77 -31.21
CA ALA A 725 25.75 -27.48 -32.49
C ALA A 725 25.18 -26.04 -32.57
N LEU A 726 25.04 -25.35 -31.42
CA LEU A 726 24.64 -23.95 -31.36
C LEU A 726 25.84 -22.98 -31.43
N LEU A 727 27.08 -23.45 -31.50
CA LEU A 727 28.24 -22.56 -31.57
C LEU A 727 28.60 -22.21 -33.02
N PRO A 728 29.01 -20.95 -33.29
CA PRO A 728 29.64 -20.61 -34.55
C PRO A 728 31.05 -21.23 -34.64
N PRO A 729 31.60 -21.43 -35.85
CA PRO A 729 32.94 -21.98 -36.02
C PRO A 729 34.02 -21.17 -35.27
N GLY A 730 34.92 -21.87 -34.59
CA GLY A 730 36.03 -21.29 -33.81
C GLY A 730 35.70 -20.94 -32.36
N LEU A 731 34.49 -21.28 -31.91
CA LEU A 731 34.12 -21.33 -30.50
C LEU A 731 33.90 -22.78 -30.08
N HIS A 732 34.33 -23.11 -28.87
CA HIS A 732 34.25 -24.46 -28.32
C HIS A 732 33.69 -24.41 -26.89
N LEU A 733 32.95 -25.43 -26.49
CA LEU A 733 32.50 -25.52 -25.11
C LEU A 733 33.68 -25.77 -24.17
N GLY A 734 33.83 -24.93 -23.14
CA GLY A 734 34.76 -25.15 -22.03
C GLY A 734 34.30 -26.27 -21.10
N ALA A 735 35.10 -26.53 -20.06
CA ALA A 735 34.66 -27.36 -18.94
C ALA A 735 33.74 -26.53 -18.02
N SER A 736 32.74 -27.17 -17.42
CA SER A 736 31.90 -26.55 -16.39
C SER A 736 31.68 -27.55 -15.26
N ASP A 737 31.93 -27.11 -14.04
CA ASP A 737 31.65 -27.83 -12.80
C ASP A 737 30.23 -27.58 -12.27
N LEU A 738 29.48 -26.65 -12.88
CA LEU A 738 28.11 -26.30 -12.49
C LEU A 738 27.04 -27.29 -12.95
N VAL A 739 27.39 -28.22 -13.86
CA VAL A 739 26.47 -29.20 -14.45
C VAL A 739 27.08 -30.60 -14.47
N GLU A 740 26.24 -31.62 -14.66
CA GLU A 740 26.69 -33.01 -14.74
C GLU A 740 27.52 -33.28 -16.01
N PRO A 741 28.43 -34.27 -15.98
CA PRO A 741 29.18 -34.69 -17.18
C PRO A 741 28.24 -35.01 -18.35
N GLY A 742 28.56 -34.49 -19.54
CA GLY A 742 27.73 -34.63 -20.74
C GLY A 742 26.72 -33.50 -20.94
N TYR A 743 26.59 -32.57 -20.00
CA TYR A 743 25.77 -31.36 -20.12
C TYR A 743 26.62 -30.08 -20.16
N HIS A 744 26.01 -28.97 -20.56
CA HIS A 744 26.60 -27.63 -20.53
C HIS A 744 25.57 -26.61 -20.02
N PRO A 745 25.98 -25.60 -19.22
CA PRO A 745 25.06 -24.55 -18.78
C PRO A 745 24.66 -23.63 -19.94
N VAL A 746 23.39 -23.24 -19.96
CA VAL A 746 22.87 -22.17 -20.83
C VAL A 746 22.06 -21.18 -19.99
N GLY A 747 22.00 -19.93 -20.44
CA GLY A 747 21.33 -18.85 -19.73
C GLY A 747 20.23 -18.21 -20.57
N LEU A 748 19.11 -17.90 -19.92
CA LEU A 748 18.09 -16.99 -20.42
C LEU A 748 18.02 -15.76 -19.53
N SER A 749 17.89 -14.59 -20.14
CA SER A 749 17.57 -13.38 -19.41
C SER A 749 16.41 -12.62 -20.05
N PHE A 750 15.59 -12.01 -19.20
CA PHE A 750 14.39 -11.25 -19.53
C PHE A 750 14.48 -9.89 -18.85
N CYS A 751 15.06 -8.91 -19.55
CA CYS A 751 15.53 -7.67 -18.95
C CYS A 751 14.85 -6.43 -19.49
N HIS A 752 14.64 -5.47 -18.60
CA HIS A 752 14.29 -4.10 -18.90
C HIS A 752 15.53 -3.21 -18.78
N TYR A 753 15.79 -2.42 -19.80
CA TYR A 753 16.95 -1.53 -19.91
C TYR A 753 16.52 -0.07 -19.87
N GLU A 754 17.27 0.72 -19.12
CA GLU A 754 17.07 2.17 -18.98
C GLU A 754 18.36 2.95 -19.19
N HIS A 755 18.22 4.21 -19.62
CA HIS A 755 19.31 5.18 -19.70
C HIS A 755 20.52 4.72 -20.54
N VAL A 756 20.30 3.80 -21.50
CA VAL A 756 21.34 3.21 -22.34
C VAL A 756 21.92 4.26 -23.28
N ARG A 757 23.25 4.47 -23.21
CA ARG A 757 23.98 5.46 -24.01
C ARG A 757 25.48 5.26 -24.00
N GLY A 758 26.21 5.93 -24.89
CA GLY A 758 27.66 6.08 -24.76
C GLY A 758 28.04 7.03 -23.62
N SER A 759 29.20 6.84 -23.00
CA SER A 759 29.69 7.63 -21.84
C SER A 759 29.85 9.13 -22.14
N PHE A 760 30.03 9.50 -23.41
CA PHE A 760 30.11 10.86 -23.92
C PHE A 760 28.74 11.50 -24.22
N VAL A 761 27.65 10.73 -24.19
CA VAL A 761 26.31 11.19 -24.54
C VAL A 761 25.59 11.69 -23.27
N PRO A 762 25.05 12.91 -23.26
CA PRO A 762 24.26 13.41 -22.15
C PRO A 762 23.04 12.52 -21.84
N GLY A 763 22.67 12.42 -20.56
CA GLY A 763 21.60 11.50 -20.12
C GLY A 763 20.24 11.70 -20.79
N PHE A 764 19.89 12.93 -21.17
CA PHE A 764 18.63 13.23 -21.86
C PHE A 764 18.58 12.72 -23.32
N MET A 765 19.73 12.36 -23.89
CA MET A 765 19.83 11.74 -25.22
C MET A 765 19.95 10.21 -25.14
N ALA A 766 19.71 9.62 -23.97
CA ALA A 766 19.69 8.18 -23.82
C ALA A 766 18.59 7.53 -24.67
N MET A 767 18.80 6.27 -25.03
CA MET A 767 17.77 5.47 -25.69
C MET A 767 16.52 5.38 -24.81
N LYS A 768 15.34 5.40 -25.43
CA LYS A 768 14.07 5.12 -24.73
C LYS A 768 14.15 3.75 -24.04
N PRO A 769 13.59 3.60 -22.82
CA PRO A 769 13.58 2.31 -22.13
C PRO A 769 13.00 1.19 -23.00
N TYR A 770 13.53 -0.02 -22.83
CA TYR A 770 13.19 -1.14 -23.70
C TYR A 770 13.34 -2.50 -23.01
N GLY A 771 12.60 -3.49 -23.51
CA GLY A 771 12.71 -4.89 -23.10
C GLY A 771 13.67 -5.64 -24.03
N GLU A 772 14.37 -6.62 -23.47
CA GLU A 772 15.26 -7.52 -24.20
C GLU A 772 15.24 -8.93 -23.58
N ALA A 773 14.98 -9.93 -24.41
CA ALA A 773 15.19 -11.33 -24.07
C ALA A 773 16.50 -11.81 -24.69
N THR A 774 17.35 -12.49 -23.93
CA THR A 774 18.64 -13.02 -24.41
C THR A 774 18.77 -14.50 -24.12
N PHE A 775 19.25 -15.26 -25.12
CA PHE A 775 19.77 -16.61 -24.93
C PHE A 775 21.29 -16.58 -25.09
N ALA A 776 22.01 -17.03 -24.06
CA ALA A 776 23.45 -16.98 -24.00
C ALA A 776 24.05 -18.31 -23.54
N ILE A 777 25.27 -18.58 -24.02
CA ILE A 777 26.03 -19.78 -23.70
C ILE A 777 27.31 -19.34 -22.98
N PRO A 778 27.40 -19.47 -21.64
CA PRO A 778 28.60 -19.18 -20.85
C PRO A 778 29.61 -20.33 -20.91
N GLY A 779 30.82 -20.10 -20.39
CA GLY A 779 31.85 -21.14 -20.25
C GLY A 779 32.39 -21.65 -21.59
N LEU A 780 32.66 -20.74 -22.52
CA LEU A 780 33.20 -21.03 -23.84
C LEU A 780 34.70 -20.74 -23.93
N ARG A 781 35.32 -21.33 -24.94
CA ARG A 781 36.70 -21.08 -25.38
C ARG A 781 36.69 -20.64 -26.83
N SER A 782 37.75 -19.95 -27.24
CA SER A 782 37.95 -19.50 -28.62
C SER A 782 39.34 -19.88 -29.10
N ASP A 783 39.45 -20.25 -30.38
CA ASP A 783 40.74 -20.47 -31.05
C ASP A 783 41.69 -19.27 -30.94
N GLU A 784 41.15 -18.04 -30.82
CA GLU A 784 41.94 -16.81 -30.74
C GLU A 784 42.47 -16.51 -29.33
N THR A 785 41.83 -17.01 -28.27
CA THR A 785 42.14 -16.66 -26.86
C THR A 785 42.44 -17.87 -25.97
N GLY A 786 42.48 -19.07 -26.55
CA GLY A 786 42.88 -20.30 -25.87
C GLY A 786 41.94 -20.68 -24.71
N GLN A 787 42.47 -20.64 -23.47
CA GLN A 787 41.77 -21.07 -22.26
C GLN A 787 40.89 -19.98 -21.62
N ALA A 788 40.80 -18.79 -22.23
CA ALA A 788 39.95 -17.72 -21.72
C ALA A 788 38.48 -18.16 -21.64
N ASP A 789 37.85 -17.95 -20.48
CA ASP A 789 36.42 -18.18 -20.30
C ASP A 789 35.60 -17.06 -20.95
N LEU A 790 34.71 -17.44 -21.86
CA LEU A 790 33.90 -16.52 -22.64
C LEU A 790 32.41 -16.85 -22.56
N LEU A 791 31.58 -15.85 -22.89
CA LEU A 791 30.14 -16.00 -23.08
C LEU A 791 29.76 -15.68 -24.52
N TYR A 792 28.86 -16.45 -25.13
CA TYR A 792 28.32 -16.17 -26.46
C TYR A 792 26.84 -15.79 -26.40
N PRO A 793 26.46 -14.52 -26.66
CA PRO A 793 25.07 -14.11 -26.76
C PRO A 793 24.53 -14.48 -28.14
N ARG A 794 23.99 -15.71 -28.26
CA ARG A 794 23.56 -16.29 -29.55
C ARG A 794 22.44 -15.49 -30.22
N ARG A 795 21.45 -15.07 -29.44
CA ARG A 795 20.25 -14.38 -29.93
C ARG A 795 19.72 -13.41 -28.88
N LEU A 796 19.34 -12.21 -29.33
CA LEU A 796 18.64 -11.24 -28.51
C LEU A 796 17.39 -10.75 -29.25
N TYR A 797 16.24 -10.75 -28.58
CA TYR A 797 14.99 -10.17 -29.07
C TYR A 797 14.72 -8.86 -28.33
N VAL A 798 14.50 -7.77 -29.07
CA VAL A 798 14.48 -6.41 -28.52
C VAL A 798 13.33 -5.61 -29.13
N ASN A 799 12.64 -4.79 -28.34
CA ASN A 799 11.54 -3.93 -28.82
C ASN A 799 11.97 -2.49 -29.15
N ASN A 800 13.27 -2.22 -29.28
CA ASN A 800 13.82 -0.88 -29.54
C ASN A 800 14.73 -0.86 -30.78
N PRO A 801 14.33 -0.15 -31.86
CA PRO A 801 15.10 -0.08 -33.10
C PRO A 801 16.52 0.50 -32.95
N SER A 802 16.70 1.51 -32.10
CA SER A 802 18.01 2.14 -31.87
C SER A 802 18.99 1.20 -31.16
N ALA A 803 18.49 0.43 -30.17
CA ALA A 803 19.28 -0.58 -29.48
C ALA A 803 19.68 -1.73 -30.43
N ILE A 804 18.78 -2.15 -31.34
CA ILE A 804 19.07 -3.15 -32.38
C ILE A 804 20.17 -2.66 -33.32
N ALA A 805 20.03 -1.44 -33.85
CA ALA A 805 21.01 -0.86 -34.77
C ALA A 805 22.38 -0.70 -34.11
N ALA A 806 22.43 -0.15 -32.90
CA ALA A 806 23.69 0.05 -32.16
C ALA A 806 24.37 -1.29 -31.81
N GLY A 807 23.62 -2.28 -31.33
CA GLY A 807 24.16 -3.60 -31.00
C GLY A 807 24.76 -4.33 -32.21
N LYS A 808 24.12 -4.23 -33.37
CA LYS A 808 24.64 -4.80 -34.63
C LYS A 808 25.87 -4.06 -35.14
N LEU A 809 25.82 -2.73 -35.17
CA LEU A 809 26.89 -1.91 -35.75
C LEU A 809 28.18 -1.99 -34.94
N PHE A 810 28.07 -1.87 -33.61
CA PHE A 810 29.24 -1.72 -32.74
C PHE A 810 29.73 -3.03 -32.15
N TYR A 811 28.83 -3.99 -31.90
CA TYR A 811 29.16 -5.19 -31.13
C TYR A 811 28.83 -6.49 -31.86
N ALA A 812 28.46 -6.44 -33.15
CA ALA A 812 28.06 -7.60 -33.95
C ALA A 812 27.04 -8.53 -33.26
N MET A 813 26.19 -7.97 -32.40
CA MET A 813 25.19 -8.75 -31.66
C MET A 813 24.03 -9.15 -32.57
N ASN A 814 23.57 -10.39 -32.43
CA ASN A 814 22.47 -10.94 -33.21
C ASN A 814 21.09 -10.48 -32.67
N LYS A 815 20.83 -9.17 -32.76
CA LYS A 815 19.56 -8.56 -32.30
C LYS A 815 18.46 -8.68 -33.35
N LYS A 816 17.27 -9.14 -32.95
CA LYS A 816 16.05 -9.14 -33.78
C LYS A 816 14.93 -8.32 -33.13
N PRO A 817 14.07 -7.67 -33.94
CA PRO A 817 12.88 -7.02 -33.42
C PRO A 817 11.89 -8.05 -32.90
N ALA A 818 11.26 -7.75 -31.76
CA ALA A 818 10.10 -8.47 -31.25
C ALA A 818 9.14 -7.50 -30.56
N THR A 819 7.85 -7.83 -30.53
CA THR A 819 6.90 -7.17 -29.64
C THR A 819 7.10 -7.75 -28.25
N ILE A 820 7.39 -6.89 -27.26
CA ILE A 820 7.64 -7.31 -25.88
C ILE A 820 6.67 -6.59 -24.97
N GLN A 821 5.96 -7.37 -24.14
CA GLN A 821 5.17 -6.92 -23.01
C GLN A 821 5.86 -7.44 -21.74
N GLN A 822 6.12 -6.56 -20.78
CA GLN A 822 6.79 -6.92 -19.55
C GLN A 822 6.19 -6.11 -18.40
N ASP A 823 5.93 -6.78 -17.29
CA ASP A 823 5.57 -6.16 -16.02
C ASP A 823 6.57 -6.58 -14.91
N ALA A 824 6.18 -6.42 -13.64
CA ALA A 824 7.03 -6.73 -12.51
C ALA A 824 7.38 -8.23 -12.42
N ALA A 825 6.52 -9.14 -12.89
CA ALA A 825 6.59 -10.60 -12.72
C ALA A 825 6.52 -11.37 -14.05
N THR A 826 5.98 -10.78 -15.12
CA THR A 826 5.77 -11.44 -16.41
C THR A 826 6.61 -10.83 -17.53
N PHE A 827 6.97 -11.66 -18.50
CA PHE A 827 7.64 -11.27 -19.74
C PHE A 827 7.08 -12.09 -20.90
N VAL A 828 6.50 -11.41 -21.88
CA VAL A 828 5.97 -12.02 -23.11
C VAL A 828 6.65 -11.37 -24.31
N ALA A 829 7.18 -12.19 -25.23
CA ALA A 829 7.72 -11.71 -26.49
C ALA A 829 7.21 -12.53 -27.68
N THR A 830 6.79 -11.83 -28.72
CA THR A 830 6.27 -12.43 -29.96
C THR A 830 6.79 -11.72 -31.20
N ASP A 831 6.86 -12.44 -32.31
CA ASP A 831 7.15 -11.83 -33.62
C ASP A 831 6.28 -12.45 -34.75
N PRO A 832 6.19 -11.79 -35.92
CA PRO A 832 5.42 -12.31 -37.05
C PRO A 832 5.94 -13.62 -37.66
N SER A 833 7.16 -14.05 -37.31
CA SER A 833 7.76 -15.29 -37.80
C SER A 833 7.37 -16.51 -36.97
N GLY A 834 6.67 -16.30 -35.85
CA GLY A 834 6.17 -17.36 -34.98
C GLY A 834 6.92 -17.49 -33.65
N LEU A 835 7.78 -16.54 -33.30
CA LEU A 835 8.36 -16.47 -31.96
C LEU A 835 7.26 -16.34 -30.91
N SER A 836 7.35 -17.15 -29.85
CA SER A 836 6.53 -17.07 -28.65
C SER A 836 7.42 -17.39 -27.43
N LEU A 837 7.67 -16.36 -26.62
CA LEU A 837 8.36 -16.46 -25.33
C LEU A 837 7.37 -16.02 -24.26
N GLU A 838 7.14 -16.87 -23.27
CA GLU A 838 6.31 -16.58 -22.10
C GLU A 838 7.11 -16.94 -20.85
N ALA A 839 7.32 -15.98 -19.97
CA ALA A 839 7.98 -16.19 -18.69
C ALA A 839 7.22 -15.51 -17.56
N GLN A 840 7.05 -16.22 -16.45
CA GLN A 840 6.43 -15.71 -15.23
C GLN A 840 7.33 -16.06 -14.05
N PHE A 841 7.72 -15.06 -13.26
CA PHE A 841 8.61 -15.20 -12.11
C PHE A 841 7.94 -14.70 -10.83
N GLN A 842 8.34 -15.27 -9.70
CA GLN A 842 7.94 -14.84 -8.37
C GLN A 842 9.18 -14.76 -7.47
N GLU A 843 9.43 -13.59 -6.88
CA GLU A 843 10.49 -13.40 -5.87
C GLU A 843 10.17 -14.23 -4.63
N ARG A 844 11.11 -15.07 -4.19
CA ARG A 844 10.93 -16.01 -3.07
C ARG A 844 11.60 -15.55 -1.78
N ASP A 845 12.65 -14.76 -1.91
CA ASP A 845 13.42 -14.26 -0.76
C ASP A 845 13.71 -12.77 -0.93
N GLU A 846 14.29 -12.16 0.08
CA GLU A 846 14.63 -10.76 0.03
C GLU A 846 15.68 -10.41 -1.01
N THR A 847 15.60 -9.15 -1.43
CA THR A 847 16.69 -8.55 -2.17
C THR A 847 17.89 -8.39 -1.26
N VAL A 848 18.99 -9.05 -1.60
CA VAL A 848 20.28 -8.96 -0.91
C VAL A 848 21.32 -8.31 -1.80
N PHE A 849 22.37 -7.79 -1.20
CA PHE A 849 23.56 -7.36 -1.94
C PHE A 849 24.22 -8.61 -2.53
N ALA A 850 24.53 -8.61 -3.82
CA ALA A 850 24.93 -9.83 -4.52
C ALA A 850 26.17 -10.53 -3.90
N PRO A 851 27.23 -9.81 -3.49
CA PRO A 851 28.37 -10.40 -2.76
C PRO A 851 28.02 -11.15 -1.48
N ASP A 852 26.91 -10.80 -0.83
CA ASP A 852 26.51 -11.39 0.44
C ASP A 852 25.72 -12.70 0.24
N HIS A 853 25.33 -13.02 -1.00
CA HIS A 853 24.58 -14.23 -1.29
C HIS A 853 25.52 -15.44 -1.50
N PRO A 854 25.26 -16.63 -0.90
CA PRO A 854 26.14 -17.81 -1.04
C PRO A 854 26.39 -18.27 -2.48
N ALA A 855 25.46 -18.01 -3.40
CA ALA A 855 25.59 -18.34 -4.82
C ALA A 855 26.41 -17.32 -5.64
N PHE A 856 27.00 -16.28 -5.02
CA PHE A 856 27.70 -15.20 -5.71
C PHE A 856 28.83 -15.70 -6.63
N GLY A 857 29.60 -16.70 -6.18
CA GLY A 857 30.66 -17.31 -6.99
C GLY A 857 30.12 -17.91 -8.30
N ALA A 858 29.04 -18.70 -8.24
CA ALA A 858 28.40 -19.30 -9.41
C ALA A 858 27.79 -18.24 -10.35
N ILE A 859 27.18 -17.19 -9.80
CA ILE A 859 26.67 -16.05 -10.59
C ILE A 859 27.82 -15.37 -11.34
N THR A 860 28.93 -15.12 -10.65
CA THR A 860 30.12 -14.48 -11.22
C THR A 860 30.76 -15.36 -12.30
N GLN A 861 30.80 -16.68 -12.12
CA GLN A 861 31.30 -17.62 -13.13
C GLN A 861 30.45 -17.62 -14.41
N LEU A 862 29.13 -17.44 -14.31
CA LEU A 862 28.21 -17.46 -15.45
C LEU A 862 28.08 -16.11 -16.17
N LEU A 863 28.21 -14.99 -15.44
CA LEU A 863 27.92 -13.65 -15.94
C LEU A 863 29.09 -12.67 -15.92
N GLY A 864 30.16 -12.99 -15.18
CA GLY A 864 31.33 -12.11 -14.98
C GLY A 864 32.41 -12.27 -16.04
N THR A 865 32.15 -12.96 -17.15
CA THR A 865 33.12 -13.21 -18.22
C THR A 865 32.95 -12.23 -19.39
N ALA A 866 34.01 -12.02 -20.17
CA ALA A 866 33.89 -11.32 -21.44
C ALA A 866 32.98 -12.11 -22.40
N PHE A 867 32.28 -11.40 -23.27
CA PHE A 867 31.49 -12.05 -24.31
C PHE A 867 32.17 -11.92 -25.69
N VAL A 868 31.97 -12.93 -26.53
CA VAL A 868 32.48 -13.00 -27.90
C VAL A 868 31.31 -12.95 -28.88
N THR A 869 31.49 -12.23 -29.97
CA THR A 869 30.54 -12.12 -31.09
C THR A 869 31.27 -12.25 -32.41
N ARG A 870 30.54 -12.39 -33.53
CA ARG A 870 31.15 -12.58 -34.84
C ARG A 870 30.56 -11.62 -35.87
N THR A 871 31.44 -10.92 -36.57
CA THR A 871 31.03 -10.05 -37.68
C THR A 871 30.57 -10.90 -38.88
N PRO A 872 29.82 -10.31 -39.84
CA PRO A 872 29.46 -11.00 -41.09
C PRO A 872 30.66 -11.50 -41.90
N LEU A 873 31.85 -10.91 -41.70
CA LEU A 873 33.11 -11.31 -42.33
C LEU A 873 33.85 -12.43 -41.57
N GLY A 874 33.27 -12.92 -40.46
CA GLY A 874 33.82 -14.04 -39.70
C GLY A 874 34.84 -13.65 -38.63
N GLN A 875 35.10 -12.35 -38.41
CA GLN A 875 36.03 -11.87 -37.37
C GLN A 875 35.39 -11.96 -35.98
N GLN A 876 36.13 -12.43 -34.98
CA GLN A 876 35.69 -12.42 -33.59
C GLN A 876 35.85 -11.03 -32.96
N LEU A 877 34.84 -10.61 -32.19
CA LEU A 877 34.83 -9.38 -31.41
C LEU A 877 34.57 -9.70 -29.94
N PHE A 878 35.52 -9.33 -29.09
CA PHE A 878 35.51 -9.55 -27.64
C PHE A 878 35.10 -8.27 -26.93
N ASN A 879 34.17 -8.37 -25.99
CA ASN A 879 33.65 -7.23 -25.25
C ASN A 879 33.44 -7.60 -23.79
N ALA A 880 33.83 -6.72 -22.88
CA ALA A 880 33.55 -6.91 -21.47
C ALA A 880 32.21 -6.23 -21.15
N PHE A 881 31.22 -7.01 -20.73
CA PHE A 881 29.95 -6.53 -20.23
C PHE A 881 29.98 -6.57 -18.70
N ASN A 882 30.34 -5.45 -18.09
CA ASN A 882 30.42 -5.36 -16.64
C ASN A 882 29.03 -5.05 -16.07
N LEU A 883 28.40 -6.07 -15.50
CA LEU A 883 27.15 -5.96 -14.72
C LEU A 883 27.35 -5.40 -13.31
N GLU A 884 28.58 -5.01 -12.94
CA GLU A 884 28.95 -4.54 -11.60
C GLU A 884 28.45 -5.53 -10.54
N LEU A 885 28.69 -6.84 -10.75
CA LEU A 885 28.15 -7.90 -9.89
C LEU A 885 28.57 -7.72 -8.42
N SER A 886 29.74 -7.14 -8.16
CA SER A 886 30.21 -6.78 -6.83
C SER A 886 29.50 -5.59 -6.19
N ASN A 887 28.61 -4.92 -6.93
CA ASN A 887 27.91 -3.71 -6.51
C ASN A 887 26.45 -3.67 -7.02
N CYS A 888 25.84 -4.85 -7.13
CA CYS A 888 24.46 -5.02 -7.57
C CYS A 888 23.61 -5.70 -6.49
N TRP A 889 22.29 -5.62 -6.66
CA TRP A 889 21.34 -6.29 -5.79
C TRP A 889 20.67 -7.43 -6.53
N ILE A 890 20.41 -8.54 -5.84
CA ILE A 890 19.71 -9.70 -6.40
C ILE A 890 18.61 -10.17 -5.46
N ALA A 891 17.53 -10.73 -6.02
CA ALA A 891 16.48 -11.39 -5.25
C ALA A 891 16.27 -12.81 -5.80
N PRO A 892 16.38 -13.86 -4.98
CA PRO A 892 16.02 -15.21 -5.37
C PRO A 892 14.59 -15.29 -5.93
N ALA A 893 14.41 -15.93 -7.08
CA ALA A 893 13.12 -16.00 -7.74
C ALA A 893 12.91 -17.30 -8.49
N SER A 894 11.75 -17.92 -8.33
CA SER A 894 11.38 -19.07 -9.16
C SER A 894 10.55 -18.59 -10.36
N GLY A 895 10.43 -19.40 -11.40
CA GLY A 895 9.50 -19.07 -12.49
C GLY A 895 9.03 -20.25 -13.32
N GLN A 896 8.11 -19.97 -14.23
CA GLN A 896 7.70 -20.84 -15.33
C GLN A 896 8.08 -20.17 -16.63
N VAL A 897 8.77 -20.90 -17.51
CA VAL A 897 9.23 -20.37 -18.78
C VAL A 897 8.85 -21.31 -19.91
N ARG A 898 8.26 -20.76 -20.97
CA ARG A 898 7.94 -21.44 -22.22
C ARG A 898 8.53 -20.66 -23.39
N VAL A 899 9.24 -21.38 -24.25
CA VAL A 899 9.96 -20.87 -25.41
C VAL A 899 9.60 -21.70 -26.63
N ARG A 900 9.08 -21.03 -27.66
CA ARG A 900 8.90 -21.55 -29.01
C ARG A 900 9.48 -20.55 -30.00
N ASP A 901 10.53 -20.95 -30.70
CA ASP A 901 11.19 -20.11 -31.69
C ASP A 901 11.45 -20.93 -32.96
N PRO A 902 10.77 -20.63 -34.08
CA PRO A 902 10.95 -21.35 -35.33
C PRO A 902 12.23 -20.93 -36.08
N ASP A 903 12.94 -19.88 -35.66
CA ASP A 903 14.24 -19.50 -36.24
C ASP A 903 15.31 -20.54 -35.86
N PRO A 904 15.99 -21.19 -36.82
CA PRO A 904 17.09 -22.12 -36.53
C PRO A 904 18.25 -21.49 -35.74
N LEU A 905 18.42 -20.17 -35.85
CA LEU A 905 19.38 -19.37 -35.09
C LEU A 905 18.73 -18.67 -33.87
N GLY A 906 17.51 -19.08 -33.52
CA GLY A 906 16.70 -18.58 -32.43
C GLY A 906 17.03 -19.23 -31.08
N PHE A 907 16.10 -19.10 -30.14
CA PHE A 907 16.19 -19.74 -28.83
C PHE A 907 15.84 -21.23 -28.94
N PRO A 908 16.55 -22.14 -28.27
CA PRO A 908 16.12 -23.53 -28.16
C PRO A 908 14.73 -23.63 -27.50
N ALA A 909 13.92 -24.60 -27.94
CA ALA A 909 12.64 -24.86 -27.31
C ALA A 909 12.83 -25.23 -25.83
N TYR A 910 12.03 -24.63 -24.95
CA TYR A 910 12.07 -24.87 -23.52
C TYR A 910 10.66 -24.77 -22.94
N GLU A 911 10.31 -25.66 -22.03
CA GLU A 911 9.08 -25.56 -21.24
C GLU A 911 9.35 -26.17 -19.86
N GLY A 912 9.31 -25.36 -18.81
CA GLY A 912 9.58 -25.87 -17.48
C GLY A 912 9.57 -24.84 -16.36
N ALA A 913 9.50 -25.39 -15.14
CA ALA A 913 9.64 -24.66 -13.90
C ALA A 913 11.13 -24.47 -13.56
N VAL A 914 11.47 -23.29 -13.06
CA VAL A 914 12.82 -22.93 -12.63
C VAL A 914 12.80 -22.64 -11.13
N PRO A 915 13.65 -23.33 -10.33
CA PRO A 915 13.72 -23.07 -8.91
C PRO A 915 14.37 -21.72 -8.61
N ALA A 916 14.06 -21.16 -7.43
CA ALA A 916 14.69 -19.95 -6.94
C ALA A 916 16.19 -20.14 -6.68
N LEU A 917 16.92 -19.03 -6.75
CA LEU A 917 18.33 -18.95 -6.37
C LEU A 917 18.52 -19.54 -4.96
N GLY A 918 19.41 -20.54 -4.84
CA GLY A 918 19.62 -21.23 -3.57
C GLY A 918 21.10 -21.37 -3.21
N PRO A 919 21.43 -21.56 -1.92
CA PRO A 919 22.76 -21.96 -1.49
C PRO A 919 22.97 -23.42 -1.92
N LYS A 920 23.69 -23.68 -3.02
CA LYS A 920 23.97 -25.06 -3.46
C LYS A 920 25.46 -25.40 -3.43
N ALA A 921 25.68 -26.70 -3.19
CA ALA A 921 26.96 -27.40 -3.14
C ALA A 921 27.79 -27.22 -4.44
N PRO A 922 29.12 -27.46 -4.41
CA PRO A 922 30.07 -27.20 -5.51
C PRO A 922 29.78 -27.75 -6.92
N ARG A 923 28.67 -28.47 -7.14
CA ARG A 923 28.19 -28.89 -8.47
C ARG A 923 26.68 -28.67 -8.59
N GLY A 924 26.27 -27.57 -9.22
CA GLY A 924 24.87 -27.30 -9.54
C GLY A 924 24.62 -25.85 -9.98
N LEU A 925 23.68 -25.66 -10.91
CA LEU A 925 23.29 -24.33 -11.37
C LEU A 925 22.60 -23.52 -10.25
N PRO A 926 22.83 -22.20 -10.21
CA PRO A 926 22.41 -21.36 -9.08
C PRO A 926 20.89 -21.21 -8.95
N GLY A 927 20.11 -21.40 -10.02
CA GLY A 927 18.66 -21.15 -10.06
C GLY A 927 18.35 -19.80 -10.70
N ALA A 928 17.10 -19.33 -10.54
CA ALA A 928 16.67 -18.05 -11.08
C ALA A 928 16.68 -16.92 -10.03
N PHE A 929 16.95 -15.70 -10.50
CA PHE A 929 16.96 -14.50 -9.66
C PHE A 929 16.60 -13.26 -10.47
N ARG A 930 16.09 -12.26 -9.75
CA ARG A 930 16.05 -10.89 -10.26
C ARG A 930 17.35 -10.19 -9.97
N ILE A 931 17.79 -9.32 -10.87
CA ILE A 931 18.93 -8.43 -10.66
C ILE A 931 18.51 -6.96 -10.79
N TRP A 932 19.19 -6.09 -10.04
CA TRP A 932 19.21 -4.65 -10.24
C TRP A 932 20.66 -4.20 -10.35
N SER A 933 21.04 -3.72 -11.53
CA SER A 933 22.43 -3.41 -11.85
C SER A 933 22.55 -2.13 -12.68
N SER A 934 23.57 -1.34 -12.36
CA SER A 934 24.17 -0.42 -13.33
C SER A 934 25.23 -1.20 -14.12
N TRP A 935 25.23 -1.08 -15.44
CA TRP A 935 26.15 -1.83 -16.28
C TRP A 935 26.97 -0.91 -17.19
N SER A 936 28.15 -1.39 -17.57
CA SER A 936 28.99 -0.80 -18.59
C SER A 936 29.48 -1.84 -19.59
N MET A 937 29.76 -1.41 -20.81
CA MET A 937 30.26 -2.25 -21.88
C MET A 937 31.41 -1.53 -22.59
N THR A 938 32.53 -2.23 -22.73
CA THR A 938 33.79 -1.67 -23.26
C THR A 938 33.64 -1.01 -24.64
N ASN A 939 34.57 -0.12 -24.98
CA ASN A 939 34.66 0.47 -26.31
C ASN A 939 34.70 -0.64 -27.40
N PRO A 940 33.86 -0.58 -28.44
CA PRO A 940 33.89 -1.48 -29.60
C PRO A 940 35.27 -1.68 -30.24
N LEU A 941 36.12 -0.65 -30.19
CA LEU A 941 37.45 -0.67 -30.80
C LEU A 941 38.50 -1.38 -29.92
N ASP A 942 38.13 -1.76 -28.70
CA ASP A 942 39.05 -2.25 -27.67
C ASP A 942 39.05 -3.78 -27.55
N SER A 943 38.44 -4.46 -28.53
CA SER A 943 38.32 -5.92 -28.59
C SER A 943 39.64 -6.66 -28.35
N ARG A 944 40.76 -6.17 -28.89
CA ARG A 944 42.07 -6.79 -28.69
C ARG A 944 42.55 -6.72 -27.25
N ARG A 945 42.27 -5.62 -26.54
CA ARG A 945 42.65 -5.46 -25.13
C ARG A 945 41.77 -6.34 -24.25
N VAL A 946 40.48 -6.43 -24.56
CA VAL A 946 39.55 -7.33 -23.85
C VAL A 946 39.98 -8.79 -24.00
N ALA A 947 40.32 -9.22 -25.21
CA ALA A 947 40.85 -10.57 -25.47
C ALA A 947 42.09 -10.87 -24.61
N LYS A 948 43.09 -9.97 -24.63
CA LYS A 948 44.29 -10.12 -23.79
C LYS A 948 44.03 -10.09 -22.29
N ALA A 949 43.04 -9.31 -21.85
CA ALA A 949 42.65 -9.27 -20.44
C ALA A 949 42.03 -10.61 -20.01
N ALA A 950 41.17 -11.20 -20.85
CA ALA A 950 40.58 -12.51 -20.59
C ALA A 950 41.64 -13.63 -20.59
N GLU A 951 42.62 -13.58 -21.50
CA GLU A 951 43.78 -14.49 -21.50
C GLU A 951 44.62 -14.37 -20.22
N ALA A 952 44.89 -13.13 -19.79
CA ALA A 952 45.65 -12.87 -18.58
C ALA A 952 44.91 -13.35 -17.32
N GLU A 953 43.59 -13.20 -17.26
CA GLU A 953 42.77 -13.70 -16.17
C GLU A 953 42.78 -15.24 -16.11
N ALA A 954 42.67 -15.91 -17.26
CA ALA A 954 42.77 -17.36 -17.34
C ALA A 954 44.15 -17.86 -16.90
N TRP A 955 45.23 -17.22 -17.35
CA TRP A 955 46.59 -17.55 -16.90
C TRP A 955 46.76 -17.38 -15.39
N LEU A 956 46.21 -16.31 -14.81
CA LEU A 956 46.25 -16.08 -13.36
C LEU A 956 45.53 -17.20 -12.59
N ARG A 957 44.35 -17.65 -13.06
CA ARG A 957 43.59 -18.75 -12.45
C ARG A 957 44.27 -20.12 -12.58
N GLU A 958 45.09 -20.33 -13.62
CA GLU A 958 45.88 -21.57 -13.77
C GLU A 958 47.16 -21.55 -12.92
N THR A 959 47.68 -20.36 -12.62
CA THR A 959 48.98 -20.19 -11.95
C THR A 959 48.88 -20.04 -10.43
N TYR A 960 47.80 -19.42 -9.94
CA TYR A 960 47.52 -19.14 -8.52
C TYR A 960 46.19 -19.76 -8.12
#